data_AF-A0A5C9ESX6-F1
#
_entry.id   AF-A0A5C9ESX6-F1
#
_cell.length_a   1.000
_cell.length_b   1.000
_cell.length_c   1.000
_cell.angle_alpha   90.00
_cell.angle_beta   90.00
_cell.angle_gamma   90.00
#
_symmetry.space_group_name_H-M   'P 1'
#
loop_
_entity.id
_entity.type
_entity.pdbx_description
1 polymer ?
#
loop_
_entity_poly.entity_id
_entity_poly.type
_entity_poly.pdbx_seq_one_letter_code
_entity_poly.pdbx_strand_id
1 'polypeptide(L)'
;MITTRETINYQFSLIFGYQSPNENNISVGDIISPGMLSERLIKELSIDVIKYFSQYNAMLRDYTGSELFFVEFELNNISFKKSLTSIYPKSMILVPGNYKECESLMLALKPERGYLNIHKSNNAINNISELFFEVEEFANRPELNEKERELLFERFASRFSKKLYGSLIENKWNKKLVGISESLPTEKDYLNQYGKLQAEIDILWHKSPKEIQLNSLKFEDIKEPFEGKTALEHIKFNLPTPTSGFVAEKTLKLGSNLLNLANIGTIDTFQEKIINIIIDKINKEKLEPIEDAKSENWIVSTIDDFISEFNRKIKEYFDLFEKYLISGVKGTLDYILQEFNEYIKEHHKDPNNLIYELHEIADEFIKHIFLKKENVIANDLRSAYNYFSELINQDIQVLTSNLPKYLKTRHLKRKTRVLINNLKSQFAQEEQPVKDLAHNYIEKFHEFILKNIKDFPLLYSQGREFNEKHLSNEFFSSIKENLSDFIESIRINGKDIISITELEIDDGDNIISNYLHKLKRLPEEIHFLLSYILRYSTINRFLKDTNTNEISDPVSFSTKFHRFLEKRLSGISLICKSYILDWIMEYGKIFLNEKDEKKWTLNDIYIDFITYLEEKDEATKKANTFFDLIDTILSKEANENEKNRLLQFLDIYSYYKSITEEFPRYLKSQILNEISQLNHESEHTTPLRYISKNGEEDFFNYIRENELKYFSPLIPIPKTLILKTNLNNEEKQQFKGDLYQVLEFNLMGENKLILNVQDNFKEIFREWIKEL
;
A
#
# COMPACT_ATOMS: atom_id res chain seq x y z
N MET A 1 12.79 -2.00 -34.75
CA MET A 1 11.87 -1.08 -34.08
C MET A 1 11.24 -1.89 -32.97
N ILE A 2 11.67 -1.66 -31.73
CA ILE A 2 11.26 -2.46 -30.58
C ILE A 2 9.77 -2.21 -30.34
N THR A 3 8.96 -3.26 -30.37
CA THR A 3 7.51 -3.13 -30.15
C THR A 3 7.24 -2.71 -28.70
N THR A 4 6.18 -1.95 -28.47
CA THR A 4 5.79 -1.48 -27.13
C THR A 4 5.66 -2.62 -26.13
N ARG A 5 5.25 -3.82 -26.57
CA ARG A 5 5.21 -5.06 -25.76
C ARG A 5 6.60 -5.51 -25.31
N GLU A 6 7.57 -5.46 -26.20
CA GLU A 6 8.96 -5.69 -25.83
C GLU A 6 9.35 -4.61 -24.81
N THR A 7 9.13 -3.29 -25.09
CA THR A 7 9.45 -2.14 -24.20
C THR A 7 8.97 -2.33 -22.75
N ILE A 8 7.83 -3.00 -22.61
CA ILE A 8 7.10 -3.28 -21.36
C ILE A 8 7.65 -4.51 -20.64
N ASN A 9 8.08 -5.53 -21.38
CA ASN A 9 8.84 -6.62 -20.79
C ASN A 9 10.28 -6.20 -20.39
N TYR A 10 10.82 -5.07 -20.88
CA TYR A 10 12.25 -4.76 -20.69
C TYR A 10 12.71 -4.53 -19.26
N GLN A 11 11.83 -4.21 -18.29
CA GLN A 11 12.30 -3.64 -17.02
C GLN A 11 11.57 -4.10 -15.75
N PHE A 12 10.51 -4.92 -15.84
CA PHE A 12 9.75 -5.32 -14.65
C PHE A 12 9.48 -6.82 -14.62
N SER A 13 9.98 -7.50 -13.58
CA SER A 13 9.42 -8.78 -13.16
C SER A 13 8.70 -8.55 -11.83
N LEU A 14 7.37 -8.42 -11.89
CA LEU A 14 6.50 -8.61 -10.75
C LEU A 14 6.16 -10.09 -10.68
N ILE A 15 6.62 -10.76 -9.62
CA ILE A 15 6.41 -12.20 -9.42
C ILE A 15 5.45 -12.37 -8.23
N PHE A 16 4.31 -13.00 -8.45
CA PHE A 16 3.36 -13.34 -7.40
C PHE A 16 3.61 -14.76 -6.87
N GLY A 17 3.83 -14.89 -5.56
CA GLY A 17 3.98 -16.17 -4.88
C GLY A 17 2.63 -16.69 -4.37
N TYR A 18 2.33 -17.96 -4.63
CA TYR A 18 1.12 -18.63 -4.12
C TYR A 18 1.49 -19.60 -3.00
N GLN A 19 0.66 -19.71 -1.97
CA GLN A 19 0.74 -20.82 -0.99
C GLN A 19 -0.68 -21.26 -0.67
N SER A 20 -0.95 -22.56 -0.81
CA SER A 20 -2.27 -23.18 -0.62
C SER A 20 -2.88 -22.91 0.76
N PRO A 21 -4.22 -22.83 0.89
CA PRO A 21 -4.92 -22.65 2.17
C PRO A 21 -4.77 -23.82 3.16
N ASN A 22 -4.19 -24.94 2.75
CA ASN A 22 -3.74 -25.99 3.66
C ASN A 22 -2.22 -25.91 3.79
N GLU A 23 -1.68 -25.91 5.02
CA GLU A 23 -0.22 -25.98 5.34
C GLU A 23 0.51 -27.19 4.71
N ASN A 24 -0.21 -28.02 3.95
CA ASN A 24 0.31 -29.12 3.16
C ASN A 24 -0.21 -29.01 1.72
N ASN A 25 0.44 -28.21 0.86
CA ASN A 25 0.66 -28.47 -0.56
C ASN A 25 1.29 -27.25 -1.26
N ILE A 26 2.28 -27.55 -2.11
CA ILE A 26 3.13 -26.68 -2.94
C ILE A 26 2.67 -25.23 -3.17
N SER A 27 3.67 -24.36 -3.05
CA SER A 27 3.78 -23.03 -3.61
C SER A 27 4.42 -23.05 -5.01
N VAL A 28 3.90 -22.29 -5.99
CA VAL A 28 4.65 -21.33 -6.86
C VAL A 28 3.82 -20.79 -8.04
N GLY A 29 3.85 -19.45 -8.16
CA GLY A 29 4.19 -18.66 -9.36
C GLY A 29 3.24 -18.66 -10.55
N ASP A 30 2.26 -17.74 -10.53
CA ASP A 30 1.65 -17.22 -11.75
C ASP A 30 2.18 -15.82 -12.07
N ILE A 31 2.50 -15.63 -13.35
CA ILE A 31 2.72 -14.32 -13.93
C ILE A 31 1.35 -13.77 -14.25
N ILE A 32 1.02 -12.64 -13.64
CA ILE A 32 -0.18 -11.91 -14.03
C ILE A 32 0.19 -11.08 -15.25
N SER A 33 0.16 -11.76 -16.39
CA SER A 33 -0.04 -11.05 -17.64
C SER A 33 -1.45 -10.45 -17.56
N PRO A 34 -1.64 -9.20 -18.01
CA PRO A 34 -2.95 -8.61 -18.07
C PRO A 34 -3.95 -9.58 -18.70
N GLY A 35 -4.97 -9.98 -17.95
CA GLY A 35 -6.02 -10.84 -18.46
C GLY A 35 -6.75 -10.05 -19.53
N MET A 36 -6.58 -10.43 -20.80
CA MET A 36 -7.29 -9.87 -21.96
C MET A 36 -7.35 -8.32 -22.04
N LEU A 37 -6.39 -7.59 -21.45
CA LEU A 37 -6.35 -6.13 -21.58
C LEU A 37 -6.02 -5.72 -23.02
N SER A 38 -6.62 -4.60 -23.46
CA SER A 38 -6.29 -4.00 -24.76
C SER A 38 -4.85 -3.48 -24.81
N GLU A 39 -4.22 -3.52 -25.98
CA GLU A 39 -2.84 -3.03 -26.20
C GLU A 39 -2.65 -1.57 -25.74
N ARG A 40 -3.69 -0.74 -25.90
CA ARG A 40 -3.70 0.65 -25.44
C ARG A 40 -3.57 0.77 -23.92
N LEU A 41 -4.39 0.03 -23.16
CA LEU A 41 -4.38 0.07 -21.70
C LEU A 41 -3.05 -0.46 -21.14
N ILE A 42 -2.49 -1.50 -21.78
CA ILE A 42 -1.17 -2.03 -21.43
C ILE A 42 -0.08 -0.96 -21.58
N LYS A 43 -0.14 -0.16 -22.66
CA LYS A 43 0.79 0.96 -22.89
C LYS A 43 0.65 2.09 -21.86
N GLU A 44 -0.58 2.50 -21.56
CA GLU A 44 -0.85 3.56 -20.58
C GLU A 44 -0.32 3.17 -19.19
N LEU A 45 -0.64 1.96 -18.72
CA LEU A 45 -0.19 1.44 -17.43
C LEU A 45 1.33 1.41 -17.30
N SER A 46 2.02 1.00 -18.36
CA SER A 46 3.48 0.85 -18.34
C SER A 46 4.24 2.16 -18.23
N ILE A 47 3.72 3.23 -18.84
CA ILE A 47 4.30 4.57 -18.73
C ILE A 47 4.23 5.06 -17.29
N ASP A 48 3.09 4.83 -16.63
CA ASP A 48 2.88 5.23 -15.24
C ASP A 48 3.82 4.48 -14.28
N VAL A 49 4.05 3.18 -14.50
CA VAL A 49 5.01 2.38 -13.72
C VAL A 49 6.43 2.90 -13.88
N ILE A 50 6.89 3.14 -15.12
CA ILE A 50 8.26 3.62 -15.40
C ILE A 50 8.49 4.96 -14.73
N LYS A 51 7.53 5.88 -14.85
CA LYS A 51 7.62 7.20 -14.25
C LYS A 51 7.74 7.08 -12.73
N TYR A 52 6.89 6.28 -12.10
CA TYR A 52 6.91 6.10 -10.65
C TYR A 52 8.19 5.42 -10.16
N PHE A 53 8.64 4.35 -10.84
CA PHE A 53 9.86 3.63 -10.46
C PHE A 53 11.11 4.49 -10.62
N SER A 54 11.20 5.25 -11.73
CA SER A 54 12.30 6.19 -11.95
C SER A 54 12.35 7.28 -10.87
N GLN A 55 11.19 7.78 -10.45
CA GLN A 55 11.07 8.73 -9.34
C GLN A 55 11.49 8.10 -8.00
N TYR A 56 11.09 6.85 -7.75
CA TYR A 56 11.45 6.12 -6.53
C TYR A 56 12.95 5.83 -6.47
N ASN A 57 13.57 5.33 -7.54
CA ASN A 57 15.02 5.13 -7.60
C ASN A 57 15.81 6.45 -7.54
N ALA A 58 15.33 7.53 -8.15
CA ALA A 58 15.96 8.85 -8.01
C ALA A 58 15.94 9.33 -6.56
N MET A 59 14.83 9.10 -5.85
CA MET A 59 14.72 9.36 -4.42
C MET A 59 15.66 8.47 -3.60
N LEU A 60 15.74 7.17 -3.87
CA LEU A 60 16.68 6.27 -3.20
C LEU A 60 18.13 6.71 -3.39
N ARG A 61 18.54 7.13 -4.59
CA ARG A 61 19.90 7.64 -4.83
C ARG A 61 20.23 8.86 -3.99
N ASP A 62 19.28 9.78 -3.82
CA ASP A 62 19.49 11.01 -3.03
C ASP A 62 19.51 10.72 -1.52
N TYR A 63 18.56 9.92 -1.04
CA TYR A 63 18.38 9.66 0.39
C TYR A 63 19.30 8.57 0.94
N THR A 64 19.63 7.55 0.15
CA THR A 64 20.37 6.35 0.60
C THR A 64 21.67 6.08 -0.14
N GLY A 65 21.99 6.84 -1.19
CA GLY A 65 23.16 6.56 -2.04
C GLY A 65 23.07 5.23 -2.80
N SER A 66 21.88 4.63 -2.85
CA SER A 66 21.66 3.26 -3.30
C SER A 66 20.50 3.20 -4.31
N GLU A 67 20.39 2.07 -5.02
CA GLU A 67 19.31 1.78 -5.95
C GLU A 67 18.55 0.54 -5.50
N LEU A 68 17.28 0.41 -5.91
CA LEU A 68 16.52 -0.80 -5.62
C LEU A 68 17.20 -2.01 -6.27
N PHE A 69 17.49 -3.03 -5.47
CA PHE A 69 17.94 -4.33 -5.94
C PHE A 69 16.82 -5.36 -5.88
N PHE A 70 16.03 -5.36 -4.80
CA PHE A 70 14.94 -6.30 -4.61
C PHE A 70 13.94 -5.77 -3.57
N VAL A 71 12.65 -6.02 -3.75
CA VAL A 71 11.66 -5.85 -2.70
C VAL A 71 10.62 -6.96 -2.73
N GLU A 72 10.32 -7.52 -1.55
CA GLU A 72 9.24 -8.47 -1.32
C GLU A 72 8.16 -7.81 -0.46
N PHE A 73 6.92 -7.97 -0.89
CA PHE A 73 5.71 -7.62 -0.14
C PHE A 73 4.97 -8.91 0.23
N GLU A 74 4.57 -9.03 1.49
CA GLU A 74 3.56 -9.98 1.94
C GLU A 74 2.17 -9.41 1.61
N LEU A 75 1.28 -10.26 1.10
CA LEU A 75 -0.07 -9.89 0.71
C LEU A 75 -1.07 -10.41 1.74
N ASN A 76 -1.54 -9.51 2.59
CA ASN A 76 -2.50 -9.85 3.64
C ASN A 76 -3.93 -9.73 3.11
N ASN A 77 -4.72 -10.79 3.26
CA ASN A 77 -6.15 -10.78 2.97
C ASN A 77 -6.94 -10.50 4.25
N ILE A 78 -7.65 -9.37 4.26
CA ILE A 78 -8.37 -8.90 5.45
C ILE A 78 -9.89 -9.20 5.33
N SER A 79 -10.34 -9.76 4.20
CA SER A 79 -11.71 -10.28 4.06
C SER A 79 -11.82 -11.70 4.61
N PHE A 80 -12.02 -11.82 5.93
CA PHE A 80 -12.10 -13.11 6.64
C PHE A 80 -13.09 -14.11 6.00
N LYS A 81 -14.21 -13.65 5.42
CA LYS A 81 -15.21 -14.54 4.78
C LYS A 81 -14.87 -14.98 3.35
N LYS A 82 -14.17 -14.16 2.54
CA LYS A 82 -13.72 -14.55 1.18
C LYS A 82 -12.48 -15.46 1.21
N SER A 83 -11.71 -15.42 2.30
CA SER A 83 -10.48 -16.20 2.48
C SER A 83 -10.66 -17.73 2.42
N LEU A 84 -11.86 -18.23 2.75
CA LEU A 84 -12.14 -19.66 2.80
C LEU A 84 -12.34 -20.31 1.43
N THR A 85 -12.60 -19.52 0.37
CA THR A 85 -13.02 -20.04 -0.94
C THR A 85 -12.13 -19.63 -2.11
N SER A 86 -11.23 -18.65 -1.93
CA SER A 86 -10.42 -18.08 -3.01
C SER A 86 -8.91 -18.20 -2.74
N ILE A 87 -8.15 -18.54 -3.78
CA ILE A 87 -6.70 -18.75 -3.70
C ILE A 87 -5.98 -17.44 -4.07
N TYR A 88 -5.64 -16.63 -3.07
CA TYR A 88 -4.85 -15.43 -3.29
C TYR A 88 -3.34 -15.70 -3.24
N PRO A 89 -2.52 -14.94 -3.97
CA PRO A 89 -1.08 -14.93 -3.74
C PRO A 89 -0.79 -14.39 -2.34
N LYS A 90 0.25 -14.94 -1.70
CA LYS A 90 0.73 -14.52 -0.39
C LYS A 90 1.88 -13.52 -0.46
N SER A 91 2.56 -13.42 -1.59
CA SER A 91 3.62 -12.44 -1.77
C SER A 91 3.65 -11.84 -3.17
N MET A 92 4.18 -10.62 -3.26
CA MET A 92 4.46 -9.89 -4.48
C MET A 92 5.91 -9.45 -4.42
N ILE A 93 6.70 -9.81 -5.42
CA ILE A 93 8.13 -9.50 -5.48
C ILE A 93 8.38 -8.59 -6.68
N LEU A 94 9.19 -7.55 -6.49
CA LEU A 94 9.72 -6.71 -7.55
C LEU A 94 11.25 -6.86 -7.62
N VAL A 95 11.73 -7.32 -8.78
CA VAL A 95 13.17 -7.41 -9.09
C VAL A 95 13.47 -6.54 -10.31
N PRO A 96 14.27 -5.47 -10.16
CA PRO A 96 14.78 -4.69 -11.28
C PRO A 96 15.83 -5.49 -12.05
N GLY A 97 15.74 -5.55 -13.38
CA GLY A 97 16.68 -6.30 -14.21
C GLY A 97 16.48 -6.05 -15.70
N ASN A 98 17.41 -6.55 -16.53
CA ASN A 98 17.31 -6.43 -17.99
C ASN A 98 16.37 -7.51 -18.56
N TYR A 99 15.69 -7.22 -19.68
CA TYR A 99 14.72 -8.12 -20.33
C TYR A 99 15.16 -9.59 -20.37
N LYS A 100 16.38 -9.88 -20.82
CA LYS A 100 16.86 -11.26 -21.01
C LYS A 100 17.01 -12.01 -19.69
N GLU A 101 17.41 -11.33 -18.63
CA GLU A 101 17.57 -11.89 -17.28
C GLU A 101 16.19 -12.15 -16.68
N CYS A 102 15.28 -11.17 -16.81
CA CYS A 102 13.88 -11.29 -16.42
C CYS A 102 13.14 -12.37 -17.20
N GLU A 103 13.26 -12.44 -18.53
CA GLU A 103 12.64 -13.47 -19.37
C GLU A 103 13.17 -14.87 -19.02
N SER A 104 14.48 -15.00 -18.77
CA SER A 104 15.09 -16.25 -18.33
C SER A 104 14.56 -16.67 -16.95
N LEU A 105 14.46 -15.72 -16.00
CA LEU A 105 13.86 -15.94 -14.69
C LEU A 105 12.38 -16.31 -14.82
N MET A 106 11.62 -15.63 -15.66
CA MET A 106 10.19 -15.87 -15.91
C MET A 106 9.94 -17.21 -16.59
N LEU A 107 10.79 -17.61 -17.54
CA LEU A 107 10.78 -18.94 -18.15
C LEU A 107 11.14 -20.02 -17.12
N ALA A 108 12.10 -19.75 -16.24
CA ALA A 108 12.46 -20.65 -15.15
C ALA A 108 11.33 -20.80 -14.12
N LEU A 109 10.62 -19.72 -13.80
CA LEU A 109 9.53 -19.68 -12.82
C LEU A 109 8.19 -20.20 -13.35
N LYS A 110 7.99 -20.22 -14.69
CA LYS A 110 6.77 -20.79 -15.27
C LYS A 110 6.54 -22.23 -14.77
N PRO A 111 5.29 -22.58 -14.39
CA PRO A 111 4.95 -23.95 -14.08
C PRO A 111 5.17 -24.81 -15.32
N GLU A 112 6.13 -25.73 -15.25
CA GLU A 112 6.30 -26.72 -16.30
C GLU A 112 5.08 -27.64 -16.30
N ARG A 113 4.35 -27.70 -17.43
CA ARG A 113 3.29 -28.68 -17.69
C ARG A 113 3.83 -30.10 -17.93
N GLY A 114 5.10 -30.36 -17.61
CA GLY A 114 5.80 -31.62 -17.89
C GLY A 114 5.88 -32.55 -16.68
N TYR A 115 5.77 -33.85 -16.95
CA TYR A 115 5.85 -34.95 -15.97
C TYR A 115 7.12 -34.87 -15.09
N LEU A 116 6.96 -35.23 -13.80
CA LEU A 116 8.06 -35.39 -12.83
C LEU A 116 9.18 -36.27 -13.38
N ASN A 117 10.44 -35.91 -13.11
CA ASN A 117 11.61 -36.65 -13.60
C ASN A 117 11.71 -38.05 -12.94
N ILE A 118 11.31 -39.07 -13.71
CA ILE A 118 11.14 -40.47 -13.28
C ILE A 118 12.42 -41.05 -12.64
N HIS A 119 13.61 -40.75 -13.20
CA HIS A 119 14.86 -41.34 -12.74
C HIS A 119 15.29 -40.88 -11.34
N LYS A 120 14.98 -39.64 -10.96
CA LYS A 120 15.31 -39.12 -9.62
C LYS A 120 14.23 -39.41 -8.59
N SER A 121 12.97 -39.57 -9.04
CA SER A 121 11.90 -40.14 -8.21
C SER A 121 12.31 -41.52 -7.70
N ASN A 122 12.95 -42.34 -8.53
CA ASN A 122 13.46 -43.64 -8.11
C ASN A 122 14.53 -43.57 -7.01
N ASN A 123 15.48 -42.62 -7.05
CA ASN A 123 16.49 -42.51 -5.98
C ASN A 123 15.90 -42.04 -4.65
N ALA A 124 14.98 -41.06 -4.68
CA ALA A 124 14.31 -40.60 -3.46
C ALA A 124 13.36 -41.68 -2.90
N ILE A 125 12.67 -42.43 -3.77
CA ILE A 125 11.90 -43.61 -3.40
C ILE A 125 12.83 -44.65 -2.77
N ASN A 126 13.99 -44.96 -3.36
CA ASN A 126 14.92 -45.95 -2.82
C ASN A 126 15.41 -45.57 -1.42
N ASN A 127 15.89 -44.33 -1.22
CA ASN A 127 16.38 -43.86 0.09
C ASN A 127 15.29 -43.86 1.17
N ILE A 128 14.03 -43.57 0.81
CA ILE A 128 12.93 -43.60 1.79
C ILE A 128 12.40 -45.04 1.97
N SER A 129 12.50 -45.89 0.94
CA SER A 129 12.11 -47.30 1.02
C SER A 129 13.02 -48.11 1.93
N GLU A 130 14.28 -47.69 2.11
CA GLU A 130 15.19 -48.25 3.12
C GLU A 130 14.62 -48.13 4.55
N LEU A 131 13.71 -47.17 4.81
CA LEU A 131 13.04 -46.97 6.10
C LEU A 131 11.72 -47.76 6.23
N PHE A 132 11.27 -48.47 5.19
CA PHE A 132 10.01 -49.24 5.26
C PHE A 132 10.07 -50.40 6.23
N PHE A 133 11.25 -51.02 6.37
CA PHE A 133 11.45 -52.11 7.33
C PHE A 133 11.19 -51.66 8.78
N GLU A 134 11.62 -50.44 9.14
CA GLU A 134 11.40 -49.89 10.49
C GLU A 134 9.91 -49.66 10.79
N VAL A 135 9.13 -49.28 9.78
CA VAL A 135 7.67 -49.06 9.90
C VAL A 135 6.93 -50.39 9.96
N GLU A 136 7.35 -51.37 9.17
CA GLU A 136 6.80 -52.73 9.20
C GLU A 136 7.08 -53.41 10.55
N GLU A 137 8.29 -53.25 11.10
CA GLU A 137 8.64 -53.73 12.43
C GLU A 137 7.79 -53.05 13.53
N PHE A 138 7.55 -51.74 13.42
CA PHE A 138 6.72 -50.99 14.37
C PHE A 138 5.24 -51.36 14.28
N ALA A 139 4.71 -51.58 13.07
CA ALA A 139 3.32 -51.99 12.84
C ALA A 139 3.02 -53.42 13.31
N ASN A 140 4.05 -54.28 13.38
CA ASN A 140 3.94 -55.67 13.84
C ASN A 140 3.96 -55.83 15.36
N ARG A 141 4.03 -54.73 16.13
CA ARG A 141 3.95 -54.81 17.59
C ARG A 141 2.62 -55.41 18.05
N PRO A 142 2.63 -56.38 18.98
CA PRO A 142 1.42 -57.07 19.43
C PRO A 142 0.45 -56.16 20.21
N GLU A 143 0.91 -54.98 20.62
CA GLU A 143 0.16 -53.97 21.37
C GLU A 143 -0.78 -53.14 20.50
N LEU A 144 -0.53 -53.05 19.18
CA LEU A 144 -1.34 -52.26 18.25
C LEU A 144 -2.51 -53.08 17.73
N ASN A 145 -3.73 -52.58 17.91
CA ASN A 145 -4.92 -53.18 17.31
C ASN A 145 -5.02 -52.83 15.80
N GLU A 146 -5.92 -53.52 15.09
CA GLU A 146 -6.05 -53.42 13.63
C GLU A 146 -6.31 -51.98 13.15
N LYS A 147 -7.16 -51.21 13.85
CA LYS A 147 -7.45 -49.81 13.53
C LYS A 147 -6.24 -48.88 13.77
N GLU A 148 -5.47 -49.13 14.82
CA GLU A 148 -4.26 -48.35 15.12
C GLU A 148 -3.16 -48.62 14.10
N ARG A 149 -3.05 -49.86 13.61
CA ARG A 149 -2.13 -50.23 12.51
C ARG A 149 -2.51 -49.53 11.22
N GLU A 150 -3.80 -49.54 10.84
CA GLU A 150 -4.29 -48.80 9.68
C GLU A 150 -3.99 -47.29 9.77
N LEU A 151 -4.25 -46.68 10.93
CA LEU A 151 -3.97 -45.26 11.16
C LEU A 151 -2.47 -44.94 11.09
N LEU A 152 -1.62 -45.85 11.57
CA LEU A 152 -0.16 -45.73 11.50
C LEU A 152 0.31 -45.76 10.03
N PHE A 153 -0.16 -46.72 9.24
CA PHE A 153 0.15 -46.83 7.82
C PHE A 153 -0.35 -45.62 7.02
N GLU A 154 -1.56 -45.12 7.31
CA GLU A 154 -2.11 -43.94 6.65
C GLU A 154 -1.29 -42.67 6.96
N ARG A 155 -0.93 -42.47 8.23
CA ARG A 155 -0.04 -41.36 8.65
C ARG A 155 1.33 -41.47 8.01
N PHE A 156 1.88 -42.68 7.93
CA PHE A 156 3.15 -42.93 7.28
C PHE A 156 3.07 -42.66 5.77
N ALA A 157 2.08 -43.20 5.06
CA ALA A 157 1.86 -42.97 3.63
C ALA A 157 1.66 -41.49 3.31
N SER A 158 0.92 -40.77 4.16
CA SER A 158 0.74 -39.32 4.04
C SER A 158 2.07 -38.57 4.20
N ARG A 159 2.84 -38.86 5.26
CA ARG A 159 4.16 -38.23 5.50
C ARG A 159 5.19 -38.61 4.44
N PHE A 160 5.20 -39.87 3.99
CA PHE A 160 6.03 -40.39 2.91
C PHE A 160 5.78 -39.62 1.62
N SER A 161 4.51 -39.55 1.21
CA SER A 161 4.10 -38.85 -0.01
C SER A 161 4.50 -37.37 0.07
N LYS A 162 4.31 -36.73 1.22
CA LYS A 162 4.71 -35.34 1.46
C LYS A 162 6.22 -35.12 1.39
N LYS A 163 7.02 -35.99 2.03
CA LYS A 163 8.49 -35.89 2.03
C LYS A 163 9.08 -36.16 0.65
N LEU A 164 8.58 -37.19 -0.04
CA LEU A 164 8.96 -37.52 -1.41
C LEU A 164 8.63 -36.34 -2.34
N TYR A 165 7.41 -35.81 -2.26
CA TYR A 165 7.00 -34.64 -3.03
C TYR A 165 7.90 -33.44 -2.73
N GLY A 166 8.09 -33.08 -1.46
CA GLY A 166 9.00 -32.03 -0.98
C GLY A 166 10.40 -32.12 -1.60
N SER A 167 11.03 -33.30 -1.50
CA SER A 167 12.38 -33.54 -2.02
C SER A 167 12.48 -33.41 -3.56
N LEU A 168 11.41 -33.75 -4.28
CA LEU A 168 11.35 -33.64 -5.73
C LEU A 168 11.16 -32.19 -6.19
N ILE A 169 10.44 -31.39 -5.40
CA ILE A 169 10.20 -29.96 -5.65
C ILE A 169 11.45 -29.15 -5.30
N GLU A 170 12.00 -29.32 -4.12
CA GLU A 170 13.20 -28.59 -3.64
C GLU A 170 14.37 -28.78 -4.61
N ASN A 171 14.61 -30.01 -5.07
CA ASN A 171 15.63 -30.28 -6.09
C ASN A 171 15.30 -29.68 -7.47
N LYS A 172 14.01 -29.52 -7.80
CA LYS A 172 13.55 -28.86 -9.04
C LYS A 172 13.78 -27.34 -8.96
N TRP A 173 13.61 -26.75 -7.78
CA TRP A 173 13.90 -25.35 -7.48
C TRP A 173 15.41 -25.06 -7.45
N ASN A 174 16.17 -25.86 -6.73
CA ASN A 174 17.62 -25.74 -6.66
C ASN A 174 18.27 -25.87 -8.04
N LYS A 175 17.66 -26.65 -8.96
CA LYS A 175 18.08 -26.75 -10.38
C LYS A 175 17.68 -25.55 -11.25
N LYS A 176 16.57 -24.87 -10.94
CA LYS A 176 16.09 -23.68 -11.64
C LYS A 176 16.78 -22.40 -11.17
N LEU A 177 17.28 -22.41 -9.93
CA LEU A 177 18.01 -21.32 -9.29
C LEU A 177 19.53 -21.58 -9.25
N VAL A 178 20.10 -22.47 -10.07
CA VAL A 178 21.53 -22.89 -10.02
C VAL A 178 22.52 -21.71 -10.17
N GLY A 179 22.08 -20.56 -10.68
CA GLY A 179 22.87 -19.32 -10.68
C GLY A 179 22.96 -18.60 -9.32
N ILE A 180 22.25 -19.07 -8.30
CA ILE A 180 22.17 -18.54 -6.92
C ILE A 180 22.72 -19.60 -5.94
N SER A 181 23.75 -20.35 -6.37
CA SER A 181 24.37 -21.42 -5.56
C SER A 181 25.52 -20.91 -4.68
N GLU A 182 25.92 -19.65 -4.84
CA GLU A 182 26.71 -18.94 -3.84
C GLU A 182 25.73 -18.32 -2.85
N SER A 183 26.01 -18.49 -1.54
CA SER A 183 25.27 -17.81 -0.49
C SER A 183 25.19 -16.33 -0.81
N LEU A 184 23.98 -15.80 -0.95
CA LEU A 184 23.83 -14.39 -1.31
C LEU A 184 24.37 -13.55 -0.15
N PRO A 185 25.12 -12.47 -0.44
CA PRO A 185 25.60 -11.56 0.61
C PRO A 185 24.46 -10.85 1.38
N THR A 186 23.21 -11.13 1.03
CA THR A 186 21.98 -10.66 1.66
C THR A 186 21.30 -11.74 2.53
N GLU A 187 21.92 -12.90 2.72
CA GLU A 187 21.44 -13.92 3.67
C GLU A 187 21.67 -13.47 5.11
N LYS A 188 20.77 -13.86 6.03
CA LYS A 188 20.77 -13.40 7.43
C LYS A 188 22.10 -13.58 8.14
N ASP A 189 22.83 -14.65 7.82
CA ASP A 189 24.12 -14.97 8.46
C ASP A 189 25.24 -13.97 8.11
N TYR A 190 25.10 -13.23 6.99
CA TYR A 190 26.08 -12.22 6.54
C TYR A 190 25.65 -10.78 6.84
N LEU A 191 24.44 -10.60 7.38
CA LEU A 191 23.87 -9.29 7.67
C LEU A 191 24.08 -8.91 9.14
N ASN A 192 24.55 -7.69 9.37
CA ASN A 192 24.70 -7.14 10.71
C ASN A 192 23.65 -6.04 10.91
N GLN A 193 22.82 -6.18 11.94
CA GLN A 193 21.86 -5.16 12.30
C GLN A 193 22.56 -4.02 13.04
N TYR A 194 22.31 -2.79 12.59
CA TYR A 194 22.85 -1.59 13.22
C TYR A 194 21.78 -0.54 13.55
N GLY A 195 20.55 -0.71 13.05
CA GLY A 195 19.43 0.20 13.34
C GLY A 195 18.12 -0.54 13.56
N LYS A 196 17.23 0.09 14.34
CA LYS A 196 15.87 -0.41 14.54
C LYS A 196 14.88 0.74 14.65
N LEU A 197 13.69 0.53 14.10
CA LEU A 197 12.60 1.49 14.13
C LEU A 197 11.31 0.78 14.51
N GLN A 198 10.51 1.41 15.36
CA GLN A 198 9.16 0.96 15.71
C GLN A 198 8.14 2.00 15.23
N ALA A 199 7.06 1.53 14.61
CA ALA A 199 5.98 2.38 14.13
C ALA A 199 4.62 1.68 14.31
N GLU A 200 3.56 2.49 14.33
CA GLU A 200 2.18 2.03 14.20
C GLU A 200 1.74 2.19 12.74
N ILE A 201 1.04 1.21 12.20
CA ILE A 201 0.51 1.23 10.84
C ILE A 201 -0.99 1.56 10.89
N ASP A 202 -1.37 2.53 10.07
CA ASP A 202 -2.77 2.85 9.80
C ASP A 202 -3.11 2.67 8.31
N ILE A 203 -4.22 1.98 8.03
CA ILE A 203 -4.66 1.69 6.66
C ILE A 203 -5.88 2.54 6.32
N LEU A 204 -5.77 3.32 5.23
CA LEU A 204 -6.85 4.15 4.70
C LEU A 204 -7.63 3.38 3.64
N TRP A 205 -8.58 2.57 4.11
CA TRP A 205 -9.40 1.67 3.29
C TRP A 205 -10.27 2.37 2.26
N HIS A 206 -10.67 3.61 2.51
CA HIS A 206 -11.58 4.37 1.66
C HIS A 206 -10.89 4.95 0.42
N LYS A 207 -9.55 4.95 0.37
CA LYS A 207 -8.76 5.44 -0.77
C LYS A 207 -8.50 4.31 -1.78
N SER A 208 -8.38 4.69 -3.06
CA SER A 208 -7.96 3.82 -4.16
C SER A 208 -6.82 4.52 -4.92
N PRO A 209 -5.57 4.01 -4.90
CA PRO A 209 -5.13 2.81 -4.18
C PRO A 209 -5.22 2.97 -2.65
N LYS A 210 -5.29 1.85 -1.92
CA LYS A 210 -5.30 1.85 -0.45
C LYS A 210 -3.98 2.47 0.05
N GLU A 211 -4.06 3.46 0.94
CA GLU A 211 -2.87 4.08 1.51
C GLU A 211 -2.54 3.46 2.87
N ILE A 212 -1.25 3.29 3.15
CA ILE A 212 -0.73 2.80 4.43
C ILE A 212 0.15 3.90 5.01
N GLN A 213 -0.17 4.35 6.21
CA GLN A 213 0.52 5.43 6.91
C GLN A 213 1.29 4.87 8.11
N LEU A 214 2.46 5.45 8.37
CA LEU A 214 3.26 5.17 9.55
C LEU A 214 3.05 6.29 10.57
N ASN A 215 2.59 5.92 11.76
CA ASN A 215 2.36 6.79 12.89
C ASN A 215 3.30 6.44 14.04
N SER A 216 3.49 7.38 14.98
CA SER A 216 4.21 7.14 16.24
C SER A 216 5.64 6.57 16.06
N LEU A 217 6.40 7.06 15.08
CA LEU A 217 7.77 6.61 14.78
C LEU A 217 8.68 6.75 16.01
N LYS A 218 9.35 5.66 16.38
CA LYS A 218 10.38 5.61 17.42
C LYS A 218 11.63 4.97 16.86
N PHE A 219 12.76 5.66 17.00
CA PHE A 219 14.06 5.19 16.55
C PHE A 219 14.82 4.58 17.73
N GLU A 220 15.37 3.39 17.53
CA GLU A 220 16.23 2.70 18.49
C GLU A 220 17.59 2.47 17.82
N ASP A 221 18.59 3.21 18.29
CA ASP A 221 19.96 2.99 17.84
C ASP A 221 20.52 1.73 18.51
N ILE A 222 20.98 0.82 17.68
CA ILE A 222 21.63 -0.41 18.13
C ILE A 222 23.12 -0.14 18.17
N LYS A 223 23.79 -0.58 19.24
CA LYS A 223 25.24 -0.44 19.36
C LYS A 223 25.90 -1.08 18.14
N GLU A 224 26.65 -0.27 17.41
CA GLU A 224 27.30 -0.68 16.17
C GLU A 224 28.21 -1.90 16.43
N PRO A 225 28.16 -2.94 15.58
CA PRO A 225 28.94 -4.16 15.78
C PRO A 225 30.43 -3.98 15.43
N PHE A 226 30.83 -2.76 15.06
CA PHE A 226 32.17 -2.40 14.59
C PHE A 226 32.91 -1.56 15.62
N GLU A 227 34.25 -1.68 15.66
CA GLU A 227 35.12 -0.90 16.53
C GLU A 227 36.23 -0.19 15.73
N GLY A 228 36.76 0.91 16.26
CA GLY A 228 37.91 1.63 15.71
C GLY A 228 37.69 2.23 14.31
N LYS A 229 38.71 2.14 13.44
CA LYS A 229 38.65 2.65 12.04
C LYS A 229 37.47 2.06 11.25
N THR A 230 37.10 0.80 11.52
CA THR A 230 36.00 0.09 10.82
C THR A 230 34.63 0.70 11.11
N ALA A 231 34.39 1.12 12.35
CA ALA A 231 33.19 1.87 12.72
C ALA A 231 33.11 3.20 11.97
N LEU A 232 34.22 3.94 11.90
CA LEU A 232 34.31 5.21 11.18
C LEU A 232 34.00 5.08 9.68
N GLU A 233 34.50 4.01 9.05
CA GLU A 233 34.20 3.75 7.64
C GLU A 233 32.75 3.32 7.44
N HIS A 234 32.19 2.51 8.35
CA HIS A 234 30.79 2.09 8.26
C HIS A 234 29.82 3.28 8.29
N ILE A 235 30.03 4.30 9.14
CA ILE A 235 29.16 5.50 9.20
C ILE A 235 29.12 6.25 7.87
N LYS A 236 30.17 6.19 7.04
CA LYS A 236 30.17 6.82 5.71
C LYS A 236 29.19 6.15 4.75
N PHE A 237 28.79 4.91 5.00
CA PHE A 237 27.92 4.14 4.11
C PHE A 237 26.60 3.70 4.77
N ASN A 238 26.47 3.78 6.08
CA ASN A 238 25.25 3.40 6.79
C ASN A 238 24.08 4.35 6.47
N LEU A 239 22.87 3.83 6.64
CA LEU A 239 21.63 4.60 6.51
C LEU A 239 21.17 5.08 7.89
N PRO A 240 20.98 6.41 8.10
CA PRO A 240 20.37 6.91 9.31
C PRO A 240 18.98 6.29 9.54
N THR A 241 18.63 6.04 10.79
CA THR A 241 17.32 5.48 11.20
C THR A 241 16.14 6.33 10.72
N PRO A 242 16.16 7.68 10.77
CA PRO A 242 15.11 8.52 10.16
C PRO A 242 14.97 8.36 8.65
N THR A 243 16.10 8.32 7.94
CA THR A 243 16.14 8.13 6.48
C THR A 243 15.54 6.78 6.12
N SER A 244 15.82 5.75 6.90
CA SER A 244 15.22 4.41 6.76
C SER A 244 13.70 4.45 6.98
N GLY A 245 13.21 5.24 7.94
CA GLY A 245 11.78 5.48 8.15
C GLY A 245 11.09 6.15 6.95
N PHE A 246 11.72 7.17 6.38
CA PHE A 246 11.21 7.82 5.15
C PHE A 246 11.17 6.85 3.96
N VAL A 247 12.23 6.05 3.78
CA VAL A 247 12.28 5.02 2.73
C VAL A 247 11.18 3.97 2.95
N ALA A 248 10.95 3.54 4.19
CA ALA A 248 9.87 2.61 4.55
C ALA A 248 8.48 3.14 4.16
N GLU A 249 8.18 4.41 4.49
CA GLU A 249 6.91 5.05 4.11
C GLU A 249 6.72 5.09 2.58
N LYS A 250 7.77 5.44 1.83
CA LYS A 250 7.69 5.44 0.36
C LYS A 250 7.61 4.03 -0.24
N THR A 251 8.16 3.02 0.45
CA THR A 251 8.09 1.61 0.05
C THR A 251 6.68 1.04 0.23
N LEU A 252 6.00 1.41 1.32
CA LEU A 252 4.57 1.10 1.52
C LEU A 252 3.72 1.65 0.37
N LYS A 253 3.95 2.92 0.01
CA LYS A 253 3.27 3.55 -1.14
C LYS A 253 3.59 2.85 -2.47
N LEU A 254 4.83 2.41 -2.68
CA LEU A 254 5.22 1.62 -3.84
C LEU A 254 4.43 0.32 -3.90
N GLY A 255 4.32 -0.43 -2.79
CA GLY A 255 3.54 -1.66 -2.71
C GLY A 255 2.09 -1.45 -3.13
N SER A 256 1.41 -0.47 -2.54
CA SER A 256 0.02 -0.14 -2.87
C SER A 256 -0.18 0.22 -4.33
N ASN A 257 0.76 0.98 -4.92
CA ASN A 257 0.72 1.34 -6.32
C ASN A 257 0.93 0.13 -7.23
N LEU A 258 1.91 -0.73 -6.94
CA LEU A 258 2.16 -1.96 -7.70
C LEU A 258 0.96 -2.91 -7.66
N LEU A 259 0.34 -3.08 -6.49
CA LEU A 259 -0.85 -3.92 -6.35
C LEU A 259 -2.05 -3.32 -7.11
N ASN A 260 -2.22 -2.00 -7.10
CA ASN A 260 -3.26 -1.34 -7.90
C ASN A 260 -3.02 -1.49 -9.40
N LEU A 261 -1.77 -1.41 -9.86
CA LEU A 261 -1.41 -1.69 -11.24
C LEU A 261 -1.73 -3.14 -11.63
N ALA A 262 -1.36 -4.11 -10.79
CA ALA A 262 -1.70 -5.51 -10.99
C ALA A 262 -3.22 -5.74 -11.04
N ASN A 263 -3.97 -5.05 -10.17
CA ASN A 263 -5.43 -5.07 -10.14
C ASN A 263 -6.05 -4.58 -11.45
N ILE A 264 -5.56 -3.48 -12.03
CA ILE A 264 -6.04 -3.02 -13.33
C ILE A 264 -5.73 -4.08 -14.41
N GLY A 265 -4.58 -4.74 -14.31
CA GLY A 265 -4.19 -5.89 -15.12
C GLY A 265 -5.16 -7.08 -15.10
N THR A 266 -5.87 -7.30 -14.00
CA THR A 266 -6.74 -8.48 -13.82
C THR A 266 -8.18 -8.32 -14.26
N ILE A 267 -8.60 -7.12 -14.68
CA ILE A 267 -9.98 -6.88 -15.09
C ILE A 267 -10.23 -7.58 -16.43
N ASP A 268 -11.15 -8.55 -16.44
CA ASP A 268 -11.62 -9.16 -17.68
C ASP A 268 -12.53 -8.17 -18.42
N THR A 269 -12.09 -7.74 -19.61
CA THR A 269 -12.82 -6.78 -20.45
C THR A 269 -14.19 -7.30 -20.88
N PHE A 270 -14.40 -8.61 -20.98
CA PHE A 270 -15.70 -9.19 -21.31
C PHE A 270 -16.65 -9.14 -20.11
N GLN A 271 -16.17 -9.43 -18.89
CA GLN A 271 -16.97 -9.24 -17.66
C GLN A 271 -17.37 -7.78 -17.50
N GLU A 272 -16.44 -6.85 -17.72
CA GLU A 272 -16.72 -5.41 -17.64
C GLU A 272 -17.83 -5.01 -18.63
N LYS A 273 -17.78 -5.50 -19.87
CA LYS A 273 -18.83 -5.27 -20.89
C LYS A 273 -20.18 -5.86 -20.50
N ILE A 274 -20.22 -7.12 -20.06
CA ILE A 274 -21.46 -7.82 -19.66
C ILE A 274 -22.11 -7.08 -18.50
N ILE A 275 -21.35 -6.75 -17.45
CA ILE A 275 -21.86 -6.04 -16.28
C ILE A 275 -22.37 -4.65 -16.66
N ASN A 276 -21.65 -3.92 -17.52
CA ASN A 276 -22.08 -2.60 -17.96
C ASN A 276 -23.42 -2.68 -18.72
N ILE A 277 -23.60 -3.67 -19.61
CA ILE A 277 -24.89 -3.87 -20.31
C ILE A 277 -26.02 -4.16 -19.33
N ILE A 278 -25.80 -5.04 -18.36
CA ILE A 278 -26.83 -5.37 -17.37
C ILE A 278 -27.25 -4.12 -16.59
N ILE A 279 -26.27 -3.33 -16.11
CA ILE A 279 -26.54 -2.09 -15.37
C ILE A 279 -27.24 -1.05 -16.26
N ASP A 280 -26.80 -0.88 -17.51
CA ASP A 280 -27.40 0.06 -18.45
C ASP A 280 -28.87 -0.29 -18.74
N LYS A 281 -29.21 -1.59 -18.84
CA LYS A 281 -30.61 -2.02 -19.01
C LYS A 281 -31.43 -1.85 -17.74
N ILE A 282 -30.88 -2.15 -16.56
CA ILE A 282 -31.54 -1.84 -15.29
C ILE A 282 -31.89 -0.36 -15.23
N ASN A 283 -30.92 0.51 -15.56
CA ASN A 283 -31.10 1.96 -15.56
C ASN A 283 -32.22 2.38 -16.51
N LYS A 284 -32.12 2.04 -17.80
CA LYS A 284 -33.06 2.48 -18.84
C LYS A 284 -34.46 1.88 -18.72
N GLU A 285 -34.56 0.59 -18.41
CA GLU A 285 -35.83 -0.14 -18.46
C GLU A 285 -36.61 -0.10 -17.15
N LYS A 286 -35.92 0.01 -16.00
CA LYS A 286 -36.56 -0.11 -14.68
C LYS A 286 -36.44 1.13 -13.79
N LEU A 287 -35.38 1.93 -13.91
CA LEU A 287 -35.11 3.04 -12.97
C LEU A 287 -35.40 4.42 -13.55
N GLU A 288 -34.95 4.71 -14.77
CA GLU A 288 -35.18 5.98 -15.48
C GLU A 288 -36.67 6.35 -15.62
N PRO A 289 -37.59 5.39 -15.89
CA PRO A 289 -39.01 5.71 -16.03
C PRO A 289 -39.71 6.13 -14.73
N ILE A 290 -39.04 6.03 -13.57
CA ILE A 290 -39.66 6.23 -12.25
C ILE A 290 -39.12 7.52 -11.64
N GLU A 291 -40.00 8.53 -11.59
CA GLU A 291 -39.69 9.84 -11.00
C GLU A 291 -40.00 9.91 -9.50
N ASP A 292 -40.87 9.02 -8.99
CA ASP A 292 -41.25 9.01 -7.58
C ASP A 292 -40.11 8.54 -6.67
N ALA A 293 -40.05 9.12 -5.47
CA ALA A 293 -39.10 8.72 -4.45
C ALA A 293 -39.40 7.30 -3.93
N LYS A 294 -38.39 6.42 -3.93
CA LYS A 294 -38.49 5.02 -3.46
C LYS A 294 -37.42 4.72 -2.40
N SER A 295 -37.64 3.67 -1.61
CA SER A 295 -36.67 3.14 -0.65
C SER A 295 -35.69 2.17 -1.30
N GLU A 296 -34.56 1.93 -0.65
CA GLU A 296 -33.53 0.98 -1.05
C GLU A 296 -34.07 -0.46 -1.10
N ASN A 297 -34.98 -0.83 -0.18
CA ASN A 297 -35.65 -2.14 -0.24
C ASN A 297 -36.44 -2.33 -1.54
N TRP A 298 -37.13 -1.28 -2.00
CA TRP A 298 -37.84 -1.30 -3.27
C TRP A 298 -36.86 -1.49 -4.44
N ILE A 299 -35.70 -0.82 -4.40
CA ILE A 299 -34.64 -0.98 -5.40
C ILE A 299 -34.12 -2.42 -5.46
N VAL A 300 -33.82 -3.03 -4.30
CA VAL A 300 -33.37 -4.43 -4.23
C VAL A 300 -34.40 -5.37 -4.85
N SER A 301 -35.68 -5.24 -4.46
CA SER A 301 -36.75 -6.08 -5.01
C SER A 301 -36.93 -5.91 -6.52
N THR A 302 -36.88 -4.66 -7.01
CA THR A 302 -37.07 -4.36 -8.45
C THR A 302 -35.92 -4.93 -9.30
N ILE A 303 -34.69 -4.87 -8.78
CA ILE A 303 -33.53 -5.42 -9.47
C ILE A 303 -33.54 -6.95 -9.40
N ASP A 304 -33.93 -7.56 -8.28
CA ASP A 304 -34.09 -9.01 -8.18
C ASP A 304 -35.14 -9.53 -9.20
N ASP A 305 -36.24 -8.81 -9.36
CA ASP A 305 -37.28 -9.11 -10.36
C ASP A 305 -36.75 -8.98 -11.79
N PHE A 306 -36.01 -7.90 -12.08
CA PHE A 306 -35.36 -7.70 -13.38
C PHE A 306 -34.35 -8.81 -13.68
N ILE A 307 -33.48 -9.17 -12.73
CA ILE A 307 -32.48 -10.23 -12.90
C ILE A 307 -33.16 -11.58 -13.15
N SER A 308 -34.29 -11.84 -12.51
CA SER A 308 -35.10 -13.05 -12.76
C SER A 308 -35.65 -13.09 -14.19
N GLU A 309 -36.14 -11.96 -14.70
CA GLU A 309 -36.58 -11.83 -16.10
C GLU A 309 -35.40 -11.96 -17.09
N PHE A 310 -34.26 -11.34 -16.75
CA PHE A 310 -33.03 -11.35 -17.51
C PHE A 310 -32.47 -12.77 -17.67
N ASN A 311 -32.44 -13.55 -16.58
CA ASN A 311 -32.03 -14.96 -16.58
C ASN A 311 -32.86 -15.82 -17.55
N ARG A 312 -34.16 -15.51 -17.72
CA ARG A 312 -35.00 -16.22 -18.70
C ARG A 312 -34.55 -15.93 -20.14
N LYS A 313 -34.21 -14.68 -20.47
CA LYS A 313 -33.71 -14.30 -21.81
C LYS A 313 -32.32 -14.86 -22.08
N ILE A 314 -31.45 -14.91 -21.07
CA ILE A 314 -30.14 -15.57 -21.19
C ILE A 314 -30.29 -17.05 -21.51
N LYS A 315 -31.20 -17.74 -20.82
CA LYS A 315 -31.47 -19.15 -21.07
C LYS A 315 -31.94 -19.38 -22.51
N GLU A 316 -32.85 -18.53 -22.99
CA GLU A 316 -33.31 -18.56 -24.39
C GLU A 316 -32.15 -18.39 -25.39
N TYR A 317 -31.24 -17.44 -25.15
CA TYR A 317 -30.05 -17.25 -25.97
C TYR A 317 -29.13 -18.49 -25.97
N PHE A 318 -28.85 -19.06 -24.80
CA PHE A 318 -27.99 -20.25 -24.72
C PHE A 318 -28.65 -21.50 -25.32
N ASP A 319 -29.98 -21.63 -25.22
CA ASP A 319 -30.72 -22.70 -25.91
C ASP A 319 -30.60 -22.57 -27.44
N LEU A 320 -30.57 -21.34 -27.98
CA LEU A 320 -30.33 -21.11 -29.41
C LEU A 320 -28.89 -21.41 -29.81
N PHE A 321 -27.92 -20.97 -29.00
CA PHE A 321 -26.51 -21.24 -29.24
C PHE A 321 -26.27 -22.76 -29.23
N GLU A 322 -26.79 -23.49 -28.25
CA GLU A 322 -26.71 -24.95 -28.16
C GLU A 322 -27.27 -25.65 -29.42
N LYS A 323 -28.44 -25.20 -29.91
CA LYS A 323 -29.01 -25.73 -31.17
C LYS A 323 -28.12 -25.46 -32.37
N TYR A 324 -27.51 -24.28 -32.44
CA TYR A 324 -26.56 -23.93 -33.49
C TYR A 324 -25.30 -24.81 -33.43
N LEU A 325 -24.76 -25.11 -32.24
CA LEU A 325 -23.60 -26.00 -32.08
C LEU A 325 -23.87 -27.41 -32.67
N ILE A 326 -25.12 -27.88 -32.58
CA ILE A 326 -25.58 -29.19 -33.08
C ILE A 326 -25.80 -29.19 -34.61
N SER A 327 -25.92 -28.03 -35.26
CA SER A 327 -26.16 -27.90 -36.71
C SER A 327 -25.06 -28.54 -37.59
N GLY A 328 -23.83 -28.65 -37.07
CA GLY A 328 -22.71 -29.25 -37.77
C GLY A 328 -22.12 -28.41 -38.91
N VAL A 329 -22.47 -27.10 -39.00
CA VAL A 329 -21.90 -26.15 -39.97
C VAL A 329 -20.37 -26.18 -39.91
N LYS A 330 -19.71 -26.14 -41.08
CA LYS A 330 -18.25 -26.21 -41.21
C LYS A 330 -17.74 -25.10 -42.10
N GLY A 331 -16.59 -24.53 -41.75
CA GLY A 331 -15.92 -23.53 -42.57
C GLY A 331 -14.77 -22.84 -41.85
N THR A 332 -14.48 -21.61 -42.25
CA THR A 332 -13.62 -20.71 -41.47
C THR A 332 -14.36 -20.20 -40.24
N LEU A 333 -13.63 -19.75 -39.22
CA LEU A 333 -14.24 -19.17 -38.01
C LEU A 333 -15.17 -18.00 -38.36
N ASP A 334 -14.76 -17.10 -39.25
CA ASP A 334 -15.57 -15.97 -39.68
C ASP A 334 -16.86 -16.40 -40.39
N TYR A 335 -16.81 -17.46 -41.20
CA TYR A 335 -17.99 -18.02 -41.86
C TYR A 335 -18.96 -18.61 -40.84
N ILE A 336 -18.46 -19.39 -39.87
CA ILE A 336 -19.30 -19.99 -38.81
C ILE A 336 -19.95 -18.92 -37.94
N LEU A 337 -19.23 -17.83 -37.64
CA LEU A 337 -19.77 -16.73 -36.86
C LEU A 337 -20.80 -15.91 -37.65
N GLN A 338 -20.60 -15.74 -38.95
CA GLN A 338 -21.60 -15.12 -39.84
C GLN A 338 -22.87 -15.97 -39.92
N GLU A 339 -22.75 -17.28 -40.14
CA GLU A 339 -23.89 -18.22 -40.15
C GLU A 339 -24.60 -18.25 -38.79
N PHE A 340 -23.87 -18.12 -37.69
CA PHE A 340 -24.48 -18.02 -36.36
C PHE A 340 -25.29 -16.72 -36.21
N ASN A 341 -24.78 -15.60 -36.71
CA ASN A 341 -25.49 -14.33 -36.71
C ASN A 341 -26.77 -14.40 -37.57
N GLU A 342 -26.70 -15.03 -38.74
CA GLU A 342 -27.87 -15.27 -39.58
C GLU A 342 -28.89 -16.17 -38.87
N TYR A 343 -28.43 -17.24 -38.21
CA TYR A 343 -29.28 -18.12 -37.40
C TYR A 343 -30.00 -17.37 -36.26
N ILE A 344 -29.31 -16.46 -35.56
CA ILE A 344 -29.94 -15.60 -34.53
C ILE A 344 -30.99 -14.67 -35.15
N LYS A 345 -30.69 -14.08 -36.33
CA LYS A 345 -31.62 -13.17 -37.04
C LYS A 345 -32.89 -13.85 -37.51
N GLU A 346 -32.80 -15.12 -37.91
CA GLU A 346 -33.98 -15.91 -38.30
C GLU A 346 -34.92 -16.17 -37.12
N HIS A 347 -34.36 -16.34 -35.91
CA HIS A 347 -35.12 -16.68 -34.70
C HIS A 347 -35.60 -15.45 -33.91
N HIS A 348 -34.95 -14.29 -34.04
CA HIS A 348 -35.36 -13.03 -33.41
C HIS A 348 -35.37 -11.86 -34.38
N LYS A 349 -36.51 -11.19 -34.54
CA LYS A 349 -36.69 -10.11 -35.53
C LYS A 349 -36.36 -8.70 -35.03
N ASP A 350 -36.22 -8.49 -33.73
CA ASP A 350 -35.93 -7.17 -33.15
C ASP A 350 -34.43 -7.02 -32.88
N PRO A 351 -33.70 -6.20 -33.67
CA PRO A 351 -32.26 -5.98 -33.50
C PRO A 351 -31.90 -5.24 -32.20
N ASN A 352 -32.86 -4.59 -31.51
CA ASN A 352 -32.63 -3.95 -30.21
C ASN A 352 -32.82 -4.92 -29.01
N ASN A 353 -33.00 -6.21 -29.29
CA ASN A 353 -33.16 -7.21 -28.24
C ASN A 353 -31.80 -7.52 -27.58
N LEU A 354 -31.82 -7.73 -26.26
CA LEU A 354 -30.69 -8.19 -25.45
C LEU A 354 -29.94 -9.39 -26.07
N ILE A 355 -30.66 -10.26 -26.77
CA ILE A 355 -30.11 -11.43 -27.45
C ILE A 355 -29.05 -11.04 -28.50
N TYR A 356 -29.24 -9.92 -29.21
CA TYR A 356 -28.27 -9.42 -30.17
C TYR A 356 -27.03 -8.83 -29.50
N GLU A 357 -27.21 -8.03 -28.45
CA GLU A 357 -26.10 -7.47 -27.66
C GLU A 357 -25.23 -8.57 -27.03
N LEU A 358 -25.86 -9.62 -26.47
CA LEU A 358 -25.16 -10.79 -25.95
C LEU A 358 -24.43 -11.56 -27.06
N HIS A 359 -25.04 -11.67 -28.24
CA HIS A 359 -24.43 -12.31 -29.39
C HIS A 359 -23.21 -11.54 -29.92
N GLU A 360 -23.25 -10.21 -29.96
CA GLU A 360 -22.09 -9.39 -30.35
C GLU A 360 -20.90 -9.58 -29.40
N ILE A 361 -21.15 -9.61 -28.09
CA ILE A 361 -20.10 -9.91 -27.11
C ILE A 361 -19.57 -11.34 -27.30
N ALA A 362 -20.46 -12.31 -27.50
CA ALA A 362 -20.07 -13.70 -27.72
C ALA A 362 -19.22 -13.86 -29.00
N ASP A 363 -19.55 -13.17 -30.09
CA ASP A 363 -18.78 -13.15 -31.33
C ASP A 363 -17.36 -12.62 -31.11
N GLU A 364 -17.22 -11.48 -30.43
CA GLU A 364 -15.91 -10.93 -30.04
C GLU A 364 -15.13 -11.88 -29.13
N PHE A 365 -15.80 -12.47 -28.14
CA PHE A 365 -15.23 -13.41 -27.18
C PHE A 365 -14.69 -14.67 -27.87
N ILE A 366 -15.48 -15.26 -28.77
CA ILE A 366 -15.08 -16.45 -29.54
C ILE A 366 -13.88 -16.12 -30.44
N LYS A 367 -13.91 -14.98 -31.16
CA LYS A 367 -12.78 -14.53 -31.99
C LYS A 367 -11.49 -14.35 -31.19
N HIS A 368 -11.61 -13.96 -29.92
CA HIS A 368 -10.46 -13.72 -29.05
C HIS A 368 -9.83 -15.02 -28.52
N ILE A 369 -10.65 -16.00 -28.13
CA ILE A 369 -10.17 -17.24 -27.47
C ILE A 369 -9.84 -18.35 -28.46
N PHE A 370 -10.48 -18.36 -29.62
CA PHE A 370 -10.38 -19.47 -30.55
C PHE A 370 -9.14 -19.36 -31.44
N LEU A 371 -8.14 -20.23 -31.21
CA LEU A 371 -6.85 -20.21 -31.91
C LEU A 371 -6.92 -20.77 -33.34
N LYS A 372 -7.82 -21.72 -33.61
CA LYS A 372 -7.93 -22.40 -34.90
C LYS A 372 -8.90 -21.63 -35.82
N LYS A 373 -8.41 -21.00 -36.88
CA LYS A 373 -9.26 -20.15 -37.75
C LYS A 373 -9.84 -20.86 -38.98
N GLU A 374 -9.28 -22.01 -39.34
CA GLU A 374 -9.66 -22.76 -40.54
C GLU A 374 -10.21 -24.16 -40.19
N ASN A 375 -11.12 -24.68 -41.03
CA ASN A 375 -11.73 -26.00 -40.87
C ASN A 375 -12.31 -26.21 -39.45
N VAL A 376 -13.04 -25.22 -39.00
CA VAL A 376 -13.78 -25.23 -37.74
C VAL A 376 -15.13 -25.87 -38.00
N ILE A 377 -15.65 -26.60 -37.02
CA ILE A 377 -17.03 -27.11 -37.00
C ILE A 377 -17.76 -26.33 -35.91
N ALA A 378 -19.04 -26.01 -36.08
CA ALA A 378 -19.83 -25.29 -35.06
C ALA A 378 -19.67 -25.92 -33.66
N ASN A 379 -19.69 -27.25 -33.55
CA ASN A 379 -19.47 -27.97 -32.29
C ASN A 379 -18.08 -27.74 -31.66
N ASP A 380 -17.06 -27.32 -32.41
CA ASP A 380 -15.76 -26.98 -31.82
C ASP A 380 -15.85 -25.74 -30.91
N LEU A 381 -16.88 -24.89 -31.09
CA LEU A 381 -17.14 -23.72 -30.25
C LEU A 381 -17.74 -24.07 -28.87
N ARG A 382 -18.03 -25.36 -28.59
CA ARG A 382 -18.63 -25.83 -27.33
C ARG A 382 -17.90 -25.34 -26.08
N SER A 383 -16.57 -25.32 -26.11
CA SER A 383 -15.78 -24.87 -24.96
C SER A 383 -15.93 -23.36 -24.72
N ALA A 384 -15.99 -22.56 -25.79
CA ALA A 384 -16.25 -21.13 -25.70
C ALA A 384 -17.67 -20.83 -25.20
N TYR A 385 -18.67 -21.60 -25.68
CA TYR A 385 -20.05 -21.56 -25.18
C TYR A 385 -20.11 -21.82 -23.66
N ASN A 386 -19.51 -22.92 -23.19
CA ASN A 386 -19.56 -23.29 -21.78
C ASN A 386 -18.92 -22.21 -20.89
N TYR A 387 -17.73 -21.71 -21.29
CA TYR A 387 -17.05 -20.66 -20.53
C TYR A 387 -17.82 -19.35 -20.54
N PHE A 388 -18.35 -18.93 -21.68
CA PHE A 388 -19.15 -17.70 -21.79
C PHE A 388 -20.44 -17.77 -20.95
N SER A 389 -21.06 -18.96 -20.87
CA SER A 389 -22.20 -19.21 -19.99
C SER A 389 -21.86 -19.12 -18.51
N GLU A 390 -20.75 -19.74 -18.10
CA GLU A 390 -20.26 -19.60 -16.72
C GLU A 390 -19.92 -18.15 -16.39
N LEU A 391 -19.31 -17.41 -17.31
CA LEU A 391 -18.95 -16.00 -17.15
C LEU A 391 -20.18 -15.13 -16.85
N ILE A 392 -21.23 -15.23 -17.69
CA ILE A 392 -22.48 -14.47 -17.50
C ILE A 392 -23.15 -14.82 -16.16
N ASN A 393 -23.19 -16.11 -15.80
CA ASN A 393 -23.78 -16.54 -14.53
C ASN A 393 -23.01 -15.99 -13.33
N GLN A 394 -21.68 -15.97 -13.41
CA GLN A 394 -20.82 -15.36 -12.39
C GLN A 394 -21.06 -13.85 -12.28
N ASP A 395 -21.14 -13.13 -13.41
CA ASP A 395 -21.35 -11.68 -13.42
C ASP A 395 -22.70 -11.29 -12.78
N ILE A 396 -23.76 -12.06 -13.03
CA ILE A 396 -25.07 -11.87 -12.39
C ILE A 396 -25.01 -12.13 -10.88
N GLN A 397 -24.28 -13.16 -10.46
CA GLN A 397 -24.06 -13.44 -9.05
C GLN A 397 -23.26 -12.32 -8.37
N VAL A 398 -22.25 -11.75 -9.06
CA VAL A 398 -21.49 -10.60 -8.58
C VAL A 398 -22.40 -9.40 -8.38
N LEU A 399 -23.27 -9.08 -9.34
CA LEU A 399 -24.23 -7.98 -9.24
C LEU A 399 -25.18 -8.15 -8.05
N THR A 400 -25.88 -9.29 -8.00
CA THR A 400 -26.92 -9.55 -6.98
C THR A 400 -26.36 -9.63 -5.56
N SER A 401 -25.18 -10.21 -5.37
CA SER A 401 -24.55 -10.34 -4.05
C SER A 401 -23.96 -9.04 -3.52
N ASN A 402 -23.65 -8.07 -4.39
CA ASN A 402 -23.00 -6.81 -4.02
C ASN A 402 -23.94 -5.60 -4.00
N LEU A 403 -25.11 -5.67 -4.64
CA LEU A 403 -26.11 -4.61 -4.61
C LEU A 403 -26.51 -4.21 -3.16
N PRO A 404 -26.84 -5.13 -2.24
CA PRO A 404 -27.17 -4.74 -0.86
C PRO A 404 -25.99 -4.09 -0.14
N LYS A 405 -24.76 -4.58 -0.35
CA LYS A 405 -23.55 -4.01 0.28
C LYS A 405 -23.28 -2.59 -0.21
N TYR A 406 -23.46 -2.36 -1.51
CA TYR A 406 -23.33 -1.06 -2.13
C TYR A 406 -24.35 -0.06 -1.53
N LEU A 407 -25.63 -0.45 -1.46
CA LEU A 407 -26.68 0.42 -0.91
C LEU A 407 -26.44 0.73 0.58
N LYS A 408 -26.03 -0.25 1.39
CA LYS A 408 -25.65 -0.02 2.81
C LYS A 408 -24.48 0.96 2.93
N THR A 409 -23.44 0.78 2.12
CA THR A 409 -22.25 1.64 2.11
C THR A 409 -22.62 3.07 1.68
N ARG A 410 -23.44 3.19 0.64
CA ARG A 410 -23.94 4.48 0.12
C ARG A 410 -24.75 5.22 1.18
N HIS A 411 -25.67 4.54 1.86
CA HIS A 411 -26.48 5.10 2.95
C HIS A 411 -25.59 5.69 4.07
N LEU A 412 -24.63 4.91 4.57
CA LEU A 412 -23.72 5.37 5.62
C LEU A 412 -22.84 6.55 5.16
N LYS A 413 -22.32 6.51 3.92
CA LYS A 413 -21.54 7.62 3.34
C LYS A 413 -22.39 8.90 3.26
N ARG A 414 -23.67 8.81 2.90
CA ARG A 414 -24.59 9.96 2.86
C ARG A 414 -24.89 10.53 4.23
N LYS A 415 -25.25 9.67 5.21
CA LYS A 415 -25.48 10.12 6.60
C LYS A 415 -24.21 10.76 7.18
N THR A 416 -23.03 10.24 6.85
CA THR A 416 -21.74 10.85 7.20
C THR A 416 -21.60 12.24 6.57
N ARG A 417 -21.92 12.42 5.28
CA ARG A 417 -21.88 13.75 4.64
C ARG A 417 -22.84 14.74 5.28
N VAL A 418 -24.04 14.31 5.65
CA VAL A 418 -25.01 15.16 6.37
C VAL A 418 -24.43 15.59 7.71
N LEU A 419 -23.92 14.66 8.50
CA LEU A 419 -23.24 14.94 9.77
C LEU A 419 -22.10 15.98 9.59
N ILE A 420 -21.22 15.74 8.63
CA ILE A 420 -20.07 16.62 8.36
C ILE A 420 -20.53 18.01 7.88
N ASN A 421 -21.55 18.09 7.02
CA ASN A 421 -22.08 19.37 6.55
C ASN A 421 -22.76 20.17 7.66
N ASN A 422 -23.52 19.49 8.54
CA ASN A 422 -24.15 20.12 9.69
C ASN A 422 -23.08 20.68 10.63
N LEU A 423 -22.06 19.88 10.98
CA LEU A 423 -20.92 20.34 11.77
C LEU A 423 -20.25 21.54 11.10
N LYS A 424 -19.91 21.48 9.80
CA LYS A 424 -19.31 22.60 9.06
C LYS A 424 -20.18 23.86 9.13
N SER A 425 -21.49 23.72 9.00
CA SER A 425 -22.43 24.84 9.06
C SER A 425 -22.52 25.46 10.46
N GLN A 426 -22.47 24.63 11.51
CA GLN A 426 -22.45 25.06 12.89
C GLN A 426 -21.16 25.82 13.20
N PHE A 427 -20.00 25.24 12.89
CA PHE A 427 -18.71 25.89 13.11
C PHE A 427 -18.47 27.11 12.23
N ALA A 428 -19.18 27.25 11.10
CA ALA A 428 -19.11 28.47 10.28
C ALA A 428 -19.73 29.70 10.96
N GLN A 429 -20.63 29.49 11.94
CA GLN A 429 -21.27 30.53 12.76
C GLN A 429 -20.47 30.89 14.01
N GLU A 430 -19.48 30.08 14.38
CA GLU A 430 -18.59 30.34 15.51
C GLU A 430 -17.62 31.49 15.21
N GLU A 431 -17.17 32.16 16.27
CA GLU A 431 -16.15 33.20 16.17
C GLU A 431 -14.76 32.60 15.85
N GLN A 432 -13.88 33.40 15.26
CA GLN A 432 -12.47 33.03 15.17
C GLN A 432 -11.89 33.00 16.60
N PRO A 433 -11.02 32.04 16.96
CA PRO A 433 -10.34 31.05 16.11
C PRO A 433 -11.02 29.68 15.95
N VAL A 434 -12.12 29.45 16.68
CA VAL A 434 -12.78 28.14 16.77
C VAL A 434 -13.20 27.65 15.39
N LYS A 435 -13.69 28.56 14.55
CA LYS A 435 -14.05 28.30 13.15
C LYS A 435 -12.91 27.71 12.32
N ASP A 436 -11.71 28.28 12.42
CA ASP A 436 -10.55 27.88 11.61
C ASP A 436 -9.97 26.53 12.08
N LEU A 437 -9.89 26.34 13.41
CA LEU A 437 -9.52 25.06 14.00
C LEU A 437 -10.51 23.96 13.60
N ALA A 438 -11.82 24.23 13.72
CA ALA A 438 -12.86 23.27 13.39
C ALA A 438 -12.80 22.85 11.92
N HIS A 439 -12.55 23.78 11.00
CA HIS A 439 -12.37 23.44 9.58
C HIS A 439 -11.26 22.38 9.37
N ASN A 440 -10.11 22.54 10.04
CA ASN A 440 -8.98 21.61 9.93
C ASN A 440 -9.28 20.23 10.53
N TYR A 441 -10.00 20.16 11.65
CA TYR A 441 -10.25 18.90 12.35
C TYR A 441 -11.49 18.14 11.88
N ILE A 442 -12.47 18.82 11.29
CA ILE A 442 -13.65 18.15 10.71
C ILE A 442 -13.27 17.27 9.53
N GLU A 443 -12.32 17.68 8.69
CA GLU A 443 -11.84 16.82 7.60
C GLU A 443 -11.15 15.56 8.12
N LYS A 444 -10.34 15.68 9.18
CA LYS A 444 -9.74 14.51 9.85
C LYS A 444 -10.82 13.60 10.46
N PHE A 445 -11.86 14.19 11.04
CA PHE A 445 -13.00 13.44 11.57
C PHE A 445 -13.78 12.72 10.46
N HIS A 446 -13.95 13.37 9.31
CA HIS A 446 -14.58 12.77 8.14
C HIS A 446 -13.79 11.55 7.65
N GLU A 447 -12.47 11.65 7.54
CA GLU A 447 -11.61 10.51 7.20
C GLU A 447 -11.71 9.37 8.23
N PHE A 448 -11.77 9.70 9.52
CA PHE A 448 -11.98 8.74 10.61
C PHE A 448 -13.31 7.97 10.47
N ILE A 449 -14.42 8.66 10.18
CA ILE A 449 -15.71 7.98 9.98
C ILE A 449 -15.66 7.08 8.73
N LEU A 450 -15.11 7.58 7.61
CA LEU A 450 -15.03 6.81 6.37
C LEU A 450 -14.20 5.53 6.53
N LYS A 451 -13.15 5.54 7.37
CA LYS A 451 -12.39 4.33 7.75
C LYS A 451 -13.32 3.30 8.40
N ASN A 452 -14.06 3.71 9.43
CA ASN A 452 -14.94 2.83 10.20
C ASN A 452 -16.12 2.27 9.40
N ILE A 453 -16.55 2.91 8.31
CA ILE A 453 -17.61 2.37 7.44
C ILE A 453 -17.19 1.01 6.87
N LYS A 454 -15.97 0.87 6.34
CA LYS A 454 -15.57 -0.37 5.63
C LYS A 454 -15.39 -1.57 6.55
N ASP A 455 -15.06 -1.34 7.82
CA ASP A 455 -14.86 -2.39 8.82
C ASP A 455 -16.16 -2.74 9.56
N PHE A 456 -17.26 -2.05 9.23
CA PHE A 456 -18.52 -2.20 9.94
C PHE A 456 -19.19 -3.58 9.67
N PRO A 457 -19.36 -4.44 10.69
CA PRO A 457 -19.77 -5.84 10.49
C PRO A 457 -21.13 -6.02 9.79
N LEU A 458 -22.08 -5.11 10.03
CA LEU A 458 -23.42 -5.16 9.44
C LEU A 458 -23.46 -4.92 7.92
N LEU A 459 -22.38 -4.40 7.33
CA LEU A 459 -22.22 -4.37 5.88
C LEU A 459 -22.10 -5.78 5.27
N TYR A 460 -21.57 -6.74 6.05
CA TYR A 460 -21.25 -8.10 5.61
C TYR A 460 -22.14 -9.18 6.25
N SER A 461 -23.22 -8.79 6.94
CA SER A 461 -24.21 -9.73 7.45
C SER A 461 -24.92 -10.43 6.29
N GLN A 462 -25.10 -11.75 6.41
CA GLN A 462 -25.87 -12.54 5.44
C GLN A 462 -27.35 -12.25 5.67
N GLY A 463 -27.90 -11.33 4.88
CA GLY A 463 -29.30 -10.95 4.93
C GLY A 463 -29.60 -9.91 3.86
N ARG A 464 -30.67 -10.14 3.09
CA ARG A 464 -31.17 -9.18 2.09
C ARG A 464 -32.05 -8.09 2.72
N GLU A 465 -32.49 -8.28 3.96
CA GLU A 465 -33.31 -7.30 4.67
C GLU A 465 -32.48 -6.05 5.01
N PHE A 466 -32.95 -4.91 4.52
CA PHE A 466 -32.34 -3.62 4.74
C PHE A 466 -33.14 -2.88 5.82
N ASN A 467 -32.58 -2.81 7.03
CA ASN A 467 -33.12 -1.97 8.11
C ASN A 467 -32.20 -0.76 8.31
N GLU A 468 -32.52 0.32 7.62
CA GLU A 468 -31.74 1.57 7.57
C GLU A 468 -31.56 2.22 8.93
N LYS A 469 -32.62 2.19 9.74
CA LYS A 469 -32.63 2.76 11.08
C LYS A 469 -31.71 1.98 12.00
N HIS A 470 -31.81 0.65 11.99
CA HIS A 470 -30.90 -0.22 12.73
C HIS A 470 -29.45 -0.04 12.27
N LEU A 471 -29.20 -0.02 10.96
CA LEU A 471 -27.86 0.18 10.39
C LEU A 471 -27.24 1.51 10.86
N SER A 472 -28.00 2.60 10.80
CA SER A 472 -27.53 3.93 11.21
C SER A 472 -27.28 4.00 12.72
N ASN A 473 -28.21 3.48 13.53
CA ASN A 473 -28.10 3.50 14.98
C ASN A 473 -26.85 2.75 15.47
N GLU A 474 -26.64 1.54 14.96
CA GLU A 474 -25.48 0.71 15.33
C GLU A 474 -24.17 1.36 14.86
N PHE A 475 -24.14 1.89 13.64
CA PHE A 475 -22.94 2.55 13.10
C PHE A 475 -22.54 3.76 13.93
N PHE A 476 -23.47 4.68 14.19
CA PHE A 476 -23.16 5.88 14.97
C PHE A 476 -22.94 5.60 16.45
N SER A 477 -23.48 4.50 16.99
CA SER A 477 -23.11 4.03 18.34
C SER A 477 -21.64 3.59 18.38
N SER A 478 -21.19 2.82 17.37
CA SER A 478 -19.78 2.44 17.25
C SER A 478 -18.86 3.65 17.08
N ILE A 479 -19.28 4.68 16.32
CA ILE A 479 -18.51 5.94 16.22
C ILE A 479 -18.41 6.65 17.59
N LYS A 480 -19.47 6.65 18.40
CA LYS A 480 -19.44 7.26 19.74
C LYS A 480 -18.46 6.55 20.67
N GLU A 481 -18.41 5.21 20.62
CA GLU A 481 -17.49 4.41 21.42
C GLU A 481 -16.03 4.70 21.07
N ASN A 482 -15.72 4.82 19.78
CA ASN A 482 -14.35 5.07 19.29
C ASN A 482 -13.97 6.57 19.21
N LEU A 483 -14.87 7.48 19.60
CA LEU A 483 -14.63 8.92 19.47
C LEU A 483 -13.48 9.39 20.37
N SER A 484 -13.27 8.76 21.53
CA SER A 484 -12.20 9.14 22.44
C SER A 484 -10.82 8.96 21.79
N ASP A 485 -10.60 7.85 21.09
CA ASP A 485 -9.35 7.56 20.37
C ASP A 485 -9.07 8.61 19.30
N PHE A 486 -10.11 9.04 18.56
CA PHE A 486 -9.99 10.13 17.60
C PHE A 486 -9.59 11.45 18.28
N ILE A 487 -10.22 11.80 19.39
CA ILE A 487 -9.94 13.05 20.11
C ILE A 487 -8.52 13.06 20.69
N GLU A 488 -8.00 11.93 21.16
CA GLU A 488 -6.62 11.80 21.63
C GLU A 488 -5.58 11.98 20.51
N SER A 489 -5.97 11.69 19.26
CA SER A 489 -5.10 11.90 18.09
C SER A 489 -4.96 13.38 17.66
N ILE A 490 -5.84 14.25 18.14
CA ILE A 490 -5.83 15.69 17.80
C ILE A 490 -4.69 16.39 18.53
N ARG A 491 -3.73 16.93 17.77
CA ARG A 491 -2.62 17.74 18.29
C ARG A 491 -2.65 19.14 17.68
N ILE A 492 -3.15 20.11 18.44
CA ILE A 492 -3.06 21.53 18.08
C ILE A 492 -1.60 21.96 18.18
N ASN A 493 -1.02 22.39 17.07
CA ASN A 493 0.41 22.70 16.96
C ASN A 493 0.66 24.21 17.15
N GLY A 494 1.94 24.60 17.22
CA GLY A 494 2.30 26.02 17.38
C GLY A 494 1.84 26.91 16.22
N LYS A 495 1.76 26.38 14.98
CA LYS A 495 1.28 27.12 13.80
C LYS A 495 -0.20 27.48 13.91
N ASP A 496 -1.00 26.56 14.45
CA ASP A 496 -2.40 26.81 14.75
C ASP A 496 -2.50 28.00 15.71
N ILE A 497 -1.79 27.96 16.85
CA ILE A 497 -1.80 29.03 17.85
C ILE A 497 -1.31 30.37 17.29
N ILE A 498 -0.22 30.40 16.50
CA ILE A 498 0.24 31.65 15.83
C ILE A 498 -0.88 32.27 15.01
N SER A 499 -1.63 31.45 14.27
CA SER A 499 -2.70 31.95 13.40
C SER A 499 -3.85 32.55 14.21
N ILE A 500 -4.15 31.98 15.38
CA ILE A 500 -5.11 32.53 16.35
C ILE A 500 -4.62 33.87 16.88
N THR A 501 -3.37 33.89 17.35
CA THR A 501 -2.75 35.07 17.96
C THR A 501 -2.63 36.23 16.96
N GLU A 502 -2.41 35.96 15.67
CA GLU A 502 -2.38 36.99 14.62
C GLU A 502 -3.73 37.70 14.47
N LEU A 503 -4.85 36.96 14.50
CA LEU A 503 -6.19 37.51 14.32
C LEU A 503 -6.59 38.49 15.45
N GLU A 504 -6.17 38.20 16.68
CA GLU A 504 -6.45 39.04 17.85
C GLU A 504 -5.61 40.32 17.92
N ILE A 505 -4.52 40.39 17.16
CA ILE A 505 -3.65 41.57 17.10
C ILE A 505 -4.06 42.52 15.98
N ASP A 506 -4.86 42.06 15.01
CA ASP A 506 -5.10 42.73 13.72
C ASP A 506 -5.99 44.00 13.76
N ASP A 507 -6.09 44.63 14.94
CA ASP A 507 -6.45 46.04 15.06
C ASP A 507 -5.20 46.93 14.80
N GLY A 508 -4.77 46.99 13.53
CA GLY A 508 -4.23 48.24 12.97
C GLY A 508 -2.74 48.39 12.65
N ASP A 509 -1.86 47.38 12.76
CA ASP A 509 -0.44 47.56 12.41
C ASP A 509 0.21 46.36 11.70
N ASN A 510 0.53 46.54 10.42
CA ASN A 510 1.24 45.59 9.55
C ASN A 510 2.75 45.44 9.91
N ILE A 511 3.13 45.79 11.14
CA ILE A 511 4.52 45.93 11.61
C ILE A 511 5.19 44.56 11.78
N ILE A 512 4.44 43.54 12.24
CA ILE A 512 4.97 42.20 12.55
C ILE A 512 4.56 41.10 11.56
N SER A 513 3.77 41.41 10.52
CA SER A 513 3.22 40.42 9.58
C SER A 513 4.30 39.57 8.88
N ASN A 514 5.43 40.19 8.54
CA ASN A 514 6.59 39.48 8.00
C ASN A 514 7.18 38.45 8.99
N TYR A 515 7.16 38.73 10.29
CA TYR A 515 7.60 37.77 11.32
C TYR A 515 6.58 36.66 11.52
N LEU A 516 5.29 36.98 11.57
CA LEU A 516 4.22 35.98 11.71
C LEU A 516 4.21 35.00 10.53
N HIS A 517 4.37 35.50 9.30
CA HIS A 517 4.52 34.65 8.12
C HIS A 517 5.75 33.74 8.19
N LYS A 518 6.88 34.22 8.73
CA LYS A 518 8.07 33.39 8.98
C LYS A 518 7.82 32.32 10.03
N LEU A 519 7.21 32.70 11.17
CA LEU A 519 6.92 31.81 12.28
C LEU A 519 5.93 30.70 11.88
N LYS A 520 4.94 30.99 11.02
CA LYS A 520 4.01 29.97 10.50
C LYS A 520 4.66 28.94 9.58
N ARG A 521 5.70 29.33 8.82
CA ARG A 521 6.46 28.42 7.95
C ARG A 521 7.56 27.66 8.68
N LEU A 522 7.97 28.16 9.84
CA LEU A 522 9.12 27.68 10.62
C LEU A 522 9.07 26.16 10.85
N PRO A 523 7.97 25.53 11.33
CA PRO A 523 7.96 24.08 11.58
C PRO A 523 8.15 23.25 10.30
N GLU A 524 7.52 23.64 9.19
CA GLU A 524 7.60 22.92 7.91
C GLU A 524 8.97 23.07 7.25
N GLU A 525 9.54 24.30 7.26
CA GLU A 525 10.88 24.55 6.72
C GLU A 525 11.97 23.87 7.56
N ILE A 526 11.83 23.83 8.89
CA ILE A 526 12.74 23.11 9.79
C ILE A 526 12.69 21.62 9.52
N HIS A 527 11.49 21.03 9.49
CA HIS A 527 11.34 19.59 9.22
C HIS A 527 11.94 19.21 7.85
N PHE A 528 11.75 20.06 6.83
CA PHE A 528 12.39 19.90 5.53
C PHE A 528 13.93 19.96 5.60
N LEU A 529 14.48 20.96 6.29
CA LEU A 529 15.93 21.15 6.42
C LEU A 529 16.60 20.03 7.19
N LEU A 530 15.96 19.53 8.26
CA LEU A 530 16.44 18.38 9.01
C LEU A 530 16.39 17.11 8.15
N SER A 531 15.29 16.89 7.42
CA SER A 531 15.20 15.82 6.42
C SER A 531 16.26 15.94 5.32
N TYR A 532 16.69 17.16 4.96
CA TYR A 532 17.76 17.41 3.99
C TYR A 532 19.15 17.11 4.57
N ILE A 533 19.39 17.44 5.84
CA ILE A 533 20.62 17.09 6.55
C ILE A 533 20.80 15.57 6.57
N LEU A 534 19.74 14.83 6.90
CA LEU A 534 19.75 13.37 7.05
C LEU A 534 19.90 12.60 5.73
N ARG A 535 19.88 13.27 4.57
CA ARG A 535 20.12 12.62 3.28
C ARG A 535 21.56 12.14 3.17
N TYR A 536 21.73 10.97 2.54
CA TYR A 536 23.04 10.46 2.16
C TYR A 536 23.87 11.49 1.38
N SER A 537 23.24 12.22 0.45
CA SER A 537 23.88 13.25 -0.35
C SER A 537 24.39 14.46 0.46
N THR A 538 24.00 14.59 1.73
CA THR A 538 24.39 15.66 2.65
C THR A 538 25.31 15.14 3.77
N ILE A 539 24.80 14.36 4.73
CA ILE A 539 25.57 13.99 5.93
C ILE A 539 26.64 12.93 5.63
N ASN A 540 26.30 11.83 4.94
CA ASN A 540 27.29 10.81 4.57
C ASN A 540 28.34 11.39 3.60
N ARG A 541 27.92 12.28 2.68
CA ARG A 541 28.85 12.99 1.82
C ARG A 541 29.80 13.91 2.61
N PHE A 542 29.32 14.61 3.62
CA PHE A 542 30.19 15.38 4.52
C PHE A 542 31.23 14.49 5.20
N LEU A 543 30.81 13.32 5.71
CA LEU A 543 31.70 12.36 6.37
C LEU A 543 32.72 11.73 5.41
N LYS A 544 32.38 11.59 4.13
CA LYS A 544 33.31 11.13 3.08
C LYS A 544 34.31 12.20 2.66
N ASP A 545 33.84 13.45 2.54
CA ASP A 545 34.65 14.57 2.07
C ASP A 545 35.60 15.10 3.18
N THR A 546 35.29 14.83 4.46
CA THR A 546 36.05 15.35 5.61
C THR A 546 37.07 14.33 6.11
N ASN A 547 38.31 14.77 6.33
CA ASN A 547 39.34 13.92 6.92
C ASN A 547 38.98 13.57 8.37
N THR A 548 39.07 12.29 8.77
CA THR A 548 38.65 11.83 10.09
C THR A 548 39.51 12.40 11.23
N ASN A 549 40.79 12.70 10.96
CA ASN A 549 41.71 13.30 11.93
C ASN A 549 41.40 14.76 12.26
N GLU A 550 40.47 15.33 11.52
CA GLU A 550 40.13 16.75 11.52
C GLU A 550 38.90 17.05 12.38
N ILE A 551 38.23 16.02 12.89
CA ILE A 551 37.11 16.09 13.83
C ILE A 551 37.52 15.34 15.10
N SER A 552 37.78 16.08 16.18
CA SER A 552 38.26 15.55 17.46
C SER A 552 37.20 15.54 18.56
N ASP A 553 36.14 16.32 18.38
CA ASP A 553 35.13 16.64 19.41
C ASP A 553 33.85 17.21 18.77
N PRO A 554 32.74 17.31 19.52
CA PRO A 554 31.49 17.92 19.04
C PRO A 554 31.64 19.36 18.49
N VAL A 555 32.59 20.14 19.01
CA VAL A 555 32.82 21.54 18.63
C VAL A 555 33.43 21.65 17.23
N SER A 556 34.43 20.83 16.95
CA SER A 556 35.09 20.75 15.65
C SER A 556 34.16 20.16 14.60
N PHE A 557 33.34 19.16 14.96
CA PHE A 557 32.28 18.62 14.09
C PHE A 557 31.27 19.70 13.69
N SER A 558 30.61 20.33 14.66
CA SER A 558 29.60 21.38 14.41
C SER A 558 30.13 22.51 13.54
N THR A 559 31.33 23.02 13.84
CA THR A 559 31.93 24.14 13.09
C THR A 559 32.18 23.78 11.63
N LYS A 560 32.67 22.57 11.36
CA LYS A 560 32.94 22.09 9.99
C LYS A 560 31.65 21.76 9.25
N PHE A 561 30.73 21.09 9.92
CA PHE A 561 29.44 20.74 9.34
C PHE A 561 28.62 21.98 9.00
N HIS A 562 28.62 22.99 9.87
CA HIS A 562 28.01 24.31 9.60
C HIS A 562 28.54 24.91 8.28
N ARG A 563 29.87 25.01 8.13
CA ARG A 563 30.49 25.58 6.91
C ARG A 563 30.18 24.76 5.66
N PHE A 564 30.13 23.44 5.79
CA PHE A 564 29.75 22.55 4.69
C PHE A 564 28.31 22.79 4.27
N LEU A 565 27.39 22.86 5.24
CA LEU A 565 25.96 23.02 4.99
C LEU A 565 25.61 24.42 4.48
N GLU A 566 26.24 25.47 5.03
CA GLU A 566 26.05 26.87 4.62
C GLU A 566 26.27 27.06 3.11
N LYS A 567 27.35 26.46 2.57
CA LYS A 567 27.65 26.49 1.13
C LYS A 567 26.60 25.78 0.26
N ARG A 568 25.88 24.81 0.81
CA ARG A 568 24.86 24.04 0.07
C ARG A 568 23.47 24.64 0.20
N LEU A 569 23.16 25.20 1.36
CA LEU A 569 21.90 25.92 1.60
C LEU A 569 21.86 27.28 0.87
N SER A 570 22.98 27.79 0.36
CA SER A 570 23.01 29.04 -0.41
C SER A 570 22.15 28.98 -1.69
N GLY A 571 22.01 27.79 -2.29
CA GLY A 571 21.19 27.56 -3.47
C GLY A 571 19.70 27.28 -3.18
N ILE A 572 19.31 27.16 -1.91
CA ILE A 572 17.94 26.86 -1.51
C ILE A 572 17.25 28.14 -1.00
N SER A 573 16.11 28.47 -1.59
CA SER A 573 15.30 29.64 -1.21
C SER A 573 14.44 29.34 0.04
N LEU A 574 15.09 29.22 1.19
CA LEU A 574 14.43 29.04 2.49
C LEU A 574 14.65 30.26 3.38
N ILE A 575 13.62 30.61 4.16
CA ILE A 575 13.66 31.77 5.05
C ILE A 575 14.33 31.38 6.37
N CYS A 576 14.10 30.14 6.83
CA CYS A 576 14.52 29.67 8.15
C CYS A 576 15.90 29.00 8.18
N LYS A 577 16.65 29.04 7.08
CA LYS A 577 17.97 28.36 6.95
C LYS A 577 18.99 28.80 8.01
N SER A 578 18.95 30.06 8.44
CA SER A 578 19.84 30.57 9.48
C SER A 578 19.60 29.92 10.84
N TYR A 579 18.36 29.55 11.16
CA TYR A 579 18.04 28.92 12.45
C TYR A 579 18.63 27.51 12.57
N ILE A 580 18.59 26.72 11.50
CA ILE A 580 19.23 25.40 11.49
C ILE A 580 20.74 25.52 11.59
N LEU A 581 21.33 26.50 10.89
CA LEU A 581 22.77 26.79 11.02
C LEU A 581 23.13 27.21 12.46
N ASP A 582 22.30 28.05 13.09
CA ASP A 582 22.47 28.43 14.49
C ASP A 582 22.40 27.22 15.43
N TRP A 583 21.46 26.29 15.23
CA TRP A 583 21.36 25.07 16.04
C TRP A 583 22.58 24.17 15.89
N ILE A 584 23.14 24.04 14.69
CA ILE A 584 24.38 23.29 14.49
C ILE A 584 25.52 23.91 15.30
N MET A 585 25.61 25.23 15.37
CA MET A 585 26.60 25.91 16.20
C MET A 585 26.27 25.84 17.70
N GLU A 586 25.00 25.85 18.07
CA GLU A 586 24.53 25.69 19.45
C GLU A 586 24.89 24.32 20.01
N TYR A 587 24.73 23.26 19.21
CA TYR A 587 25.20 21.91 19.53
C TYR A 587 26.66 21.92 20.01
N GLY A 588 27.56 22.55 19.25
CA GLY A 588 28.96 22.71 19.66
C GLY A 588 29.14 23.51 20.94
N LYS A 589 28.30 24.52 21.21
CA LYS A 589 28.40 25.35 22.41
C LYS A 589 28.04 24.63 23.70
N ILE A 590 27.14 23.63 23.65
CA ILE A 590 26.76 22.81 24.81
C ILE A 590 28.04 22.22 25.44
N PHE A 591 28.96 21.75 24.60
CA PHE A 591 30.19 21.09 25.02
C PHE A 591 31.41 22.02 25.22
N LEU A 592 31.26 23.35 25.05
CA LEU A 592 32.38 24.30 25.25
C LEU A 592 32.75 24.49 26.73
N ASN A 593 31.80 24.27 27.65
CA ASN A 593 31.97 24.50 29.09
C ASN A 593 31.97 23.21 29.92
N GLU A 594 31.64 22.07 29.32
CA GLU A 594 31.74 20.77 29.98
C GLU A 594 33.21 20.37 30.08
N LYS A 595 33.72 20.24 31.31
CA LYS A 595 35.02 19.59 31.57
C LYS A 595 34.84 18.08 31.42
N ASP A 596 34.40 17.64 30.26
CA ASP A 596 34.20 16.23 29.99
C ASP A 596 35.57 15.56 29.78
N GLU A 597 35.96 14.72 30.73
CA GLU A 597 37.10 13.79 30.60
C GLU A 597 36.83 12.69 29.54
N LYS A 598 35.65 12.71 28.92
CA LYS A 598 35.21 11.74 27.91
C LYS A 598 35.94 11.97 26.60
N LYS A 599 36.69 10.96 26.14
CA LYS A 599 37.20 10.94 24.75
C LYS A 599 36.04 10.64 23.81
N TRP A 600 35.64 11.63 23.03
CA TRP A 600 34.63 11.49 21.99
C TRP A 600 35.20 10.78 20.77
N THR A 601 34.46 9.81 20.23
CA THR A 601 34.71 9.30 18.88
C THR A 601 33.78 9.98 17.89
N LEU A 602 34.14 10.01 16.59
CA LEU A 602 33.26 10.55 15.56
C LEU A 602 31.90 9.83 15.51
N ASN A 603 31.86 8.54 15.88
CA ASN A 603 30.61 7.79 15.99
C ASN A 603 29.73 8.34 17.10
N ASP A 604 30.31 8.54 18.29
CA ASP A 604 29.58 9.12 19.43
C ASP A 604 29.04 10.51 19.09
N ILE A 605 29.86 11.35 18.45
CA ILE A 605 29.46 12.70 18.01
C ILE A 605 28.35 12.63 16.98
N TYR A 606 28.45 11.72 16.01
CA TYR A 606 27.47 11.57 14.96
C TYR A 606 26.10 11.17 15.52
N ILE A 607 26.04 10.13 16.35
CA ILE A 607 24.80 9.65 16.97
C ILE A 607 24.17 10.76 17.82
N ASP A 608 24.96 11.37 18.71
CA ASP A 608 24.50 12.43 19.60
C ASP A 608 23.99 13.66 18.82
N PHE A 609 24.65 14.02 17.72
CA PHE A 609 24.20 15.10 16.83
C PHE A 609 22.87 14.76 16.14
N ILE A 610 22.67 13.53 15.66
CA ILE A 610 21.39 13.13 15.06
C ILE A 610 20.28 13.19 16.11
N THR A 611 20.49 12.65 17.31
CA THR A 611 19.53 12.72 18.42
C THR A 611 19.18 14.17 18.78
N TYR A 612 20.17 15.06 18.88
CA TYR A 612 19.96 16.48 19.13
C TYR A 612 19.04 17.13 18.08
N LEU A 613 19.24 16.82 16.79
CA LEU A 613 18.40 17.34 15.71
C LEU A 613 16.96 16.82 15.78
N GLU A 614 16.76 15.55 16.12
CA GLU A 614 15.43 14.94 16.30
C GLU A 614 14.66 15.60 17.46
N GLU A 615 15.33 15.80 18.59
CA GLU A 615 14.73 16.46 19.75
C GLU A 615 14.32 17.90 19.43
N LYS A 616 15.14 18.62 18.65
CA LYS A 616 14.79 19.96 18.17
C LYS A 616 13.62 19.93 17.19
N ASP A 617 13.54 18.99 16.25
CA ASP A 617 12.38 18.83 15.35
C ASP A 617 11.08 18.65 16.15
N GLU A 618 11.09 17.71 17.10
CA GLU A 618 9.94 17.42 17.95
C GLU A 618 9.57 18.59 18.87
N ALA A 619 10.56 19.33 19.38
CA ALA A 619 10.30 20.54 20.14
C ALA A 619 9.60 21.63 19.31
N THR A 620 9.84 21.72 18.00
CA THR A 620 9.14 22.70 17.16
C THR A 620 7.68 22.35 16.87
N LYS A 621 7.30 21.08 17.01
CA LYS A 621 5.93 20.62 16.74
C LYS A 621 4.98 20.87 17.91
N LYS A 622 5.49 20.95 19.13
CA LYS A 622 4.68 21.13 20.36
C LYS A 622 4.47 22.61 20.68
N ALA A 623 3.22 22.99 20.94
CA ALA A 623 2.82 24.37 21.26
C ALA A 623 3.64 25.03 22.39
N ASN A 624 3.95 24.28 23.45
CA ASN A 624 4.65 24.81 24.62
C ASN A 624 6.13 25.10 24.35
N THR A 625 6.87 24.17 23.78
CA THR A 625 8.28 24.37 23.45
C THR A 625 8.49 25.31 22.26
N PHE A 626 7.50 25.40 21.38
CA PHE A 626 7.51 26.38 20.30
C PHE A 626 7.40 27.82 20.81
N PHE A 627 6.72 28.06 21.95
CA PHE A 627 6.73 29.36 22.62
C PHE A 627 8.16 29.77 23.03
N ASP A 628 8.92 28.87 23.64
CA ASP A 628 10.29 29.15 24.10
C ASP A 628 11.22 29.47 22.92
N LEU A 629 10.99 28.79 21.78
CA LEU A 629 11.68 29.09 20.52
C LEU A 629 11.34 30.50 20.02
N ILE A 630 10.05 30.87 20.01
CA ILE A 630 9.63 32.22 19.61
C ILE A 630 10.28 33.25 20.55
N ASP A 631 10.20 33.08 21.87
CA ASP A 631 10.79 34.00 22.86
C ASP A 631 12.30 34.21 22.63
N THR A 632 13.03 33.12 22.35
CA THR A 632 14.45 33.20 22.01
C THR A 632 14.70 33.99 20.73
N ILE A 633 13.86 33.82 19.70
CA ILE A 633 13.97 34.56 18.44
C ILE A 633 13.69 36.05 18.66
N LEU A 634 12.67 36.37 19.45
CA LEU A 634 12.24 37.74 19.72
C LEU A 634 13.20 38.52 20.62
N SER A 635 13.91 37.82 21.52
CA SER A 635 14.93 38.43 22.38
C SER A 635 16.08 39.09 21.59
N LYS A 636 16.30 38.66 20.34
CA LYS A 636 17.35 39.16 19.43
C LYS A 636 16.91 40.34 18.57
N GLU A 637 15.65 40.78 18.65
CA GLU A 637 15.13 41.86 17.81
C GLU A 637 15.63 43.24 18.30
N ALA A 638 16.14 44.04 17.37
CA ALA A 638 16.79 45.32 17.67
C ALA A 638 15.84 46.52 17.57
N ASN A 639 14.76 46.40 16.78
CA ASN A 639 13.75 47.46 16.64
C ASN A 639 12.77 47.44 17.82
N GLU A 640 12.77 48.49 18.66
CA GLU A 640 11.91 48.55 19.86
C GLU A 640 10.40 48.51 19.54
N ASN A 641 9.96 49.08 18.42
CA ASN A 641 8.54 49.08 18.05
C ASN A 641 8.07 47.67 17.62
N GLU A 642 8.88 46.97 16.83
CA GLU A 642 8.62 45.57 16.45
C GLU A 642 8.68 44.68 17.70
N LYS A 643 9.69 44.86 18.55
CA LYS A 643 9.88 44.10 19.78
C LYS A 643 8.69 44.22 20.73
N ASN A 644 8.16 45.43 20.95
CA ASN A 644 6.99 45.62 21.82
C ASN A 644 5.74 44.92 21.28
N ARG A 645 5.50 44.95 19.96
CA ARG A 645 4.39 44.20 19.37
C ARG A 645 4.59 42.69 19.37
N LEU A 646 5.82 42.22 19.21
CA LEU A 646 6.15 40.80 19.30
C LEU A 646 6.03 40.26 20.74
N LEU A 647 6.30 41.08 21.76
CA LEU A 647 6.03 40.76 23.16
C LEU A 647 4.53 40.64 23.44
N GLN A 648 3.73 41.59 22.92
CA GLN A 648 2.27 41.47 23.00
C GLN A 648 1.75 40.22 22.29
N PHE A 649 2.34 39.86 21.14
CA PHE A 649 2.05 38.60 20.47
C PHE A 649 2.36 37.39 21.36
N LEU A 650 3.51 37.36 22.03
CA LEU A 650 3.85 36.27 22.96
C LEU A 650 2.84 36.16 24.11
N ASP A 651 2.43 37.28 24.70
CA ASP A 651 1.46 37.27 25.80
C ASP A 651 0.13 36.64 25.35
N ILE A 652 -0.37 37.03 24.18
CA ILE A 652 -1.60 36.47 23.59
C ILE A 652 -1.40 35.00 23.20
N TYR A 653 -0.25 34.62 22.64
CA TYR A 653 0.08 33.22 22.37
C TYR A 653 0.04 32.38 23.66
N SER A 654 0.60 32.92 24.75
CA SER A 654 0.62 32.24 26.05
C SER A 654 -0.78 32.01 26.60
N TYR A 655 -1.69 32.97 26.40
CA TYR A 655 -3.10 32.87 26.78
C TYR A 655 -3.80 31.74 26.02
N TYR A 656 -3.55 31.60 24.71
CA TYR A 656 -4.15 30.55 23.88
C TYR A 656 -3.52 29.17 24.00
N LYS A 657 -2.51 28.97 24.86
CA LYS A 657 -1.97 27.61 25.12
C LYS A 657 -3.04 26.65 25.64
N SER A 658 -4.02 27.12 26.43
CA SER A 658 -5.08 26.27 26.98
C SER A 658 -6.06 25.73 25.92
N ILE A 659 -6.12 26.36 24.73
CA ILE A 659 -6.92 25.86 23.60
C ILE A 659 -6.52 24.43 23.22
N THR A 660 -5.25 24.06 23.42
CA THR A 660 -4.75 22.69 23.16
C THR A 660 -5.53 21.61 23.91
N GLU A 661 -6.11 21.94 25.08
CA GLU A 661 -6.93 21.02 25.88
C GLU A 661 -8.44 21.30 25.77
N GLU A 662 -8.83 22.57 25.68
CA GLU A 662 -10.24 22.99 25.67
C GLU A 662 -10.95 22.69 24.34
N PHE A 663 -10.29 22.96 23.21
CA PHE A 663 -10.89 22.77 21.89
C PHE A 663 -11.22 21.30 21.58
N PRO A 664 -10.34 20.31 21.84
CA PRO A 664 -10.70 18.90 21.64
C PRO A 664 -11.92 18.46 22.46
N ARG A 665 -12.08 18.97 23.69
CA ARG A 665 -13.27 18.70 24.52
C ARG A 665 -14.53 19.33 23.94
N TYR A 666 -14.43 20.57 23.47
CA TYR A 666 -15.52 21.28 22.80
C TYR A 666 -15.91 20.58 21.48
N LEU A 667 -14.94 20.17 20.66
CA LEU A 667 -15.19 19.42 19.42
C LEU A 667 -15.89 18.08 19.73
N LYS A 668 -15.47 17.37 20.77
CA LYS A 668 -16.12 16.13 21.22
C LYS A 668 -17.59 16.34 21.58
N SER A 669 -17.91 17.40 22.33
CA SER A 669 -19.30 17.67 22.72
C SER A 669 -20.18 18.02 21.53
N GLN A 670 -19.67 18.82 20.58
CA GLN A 670 -20.43 19.17 19.36
C GLN A 670 -20.68 17.94 18.48
N ILE A 671 -19.68 17.09 18.27
CA ILE A 671 -19.85 15.84 17.53
C ILE A 671 -20.91 14.94 18.20
N LEU A 672 -20.85 14.77 19.52
CA LEU A 672 -21.82 13.93 20.26
C LEU A 672 -23.25 14.49 20.15
N ASN A 673 -23.40 15.81 20.28
CA ASN A 673 -24.68 16.49 20.15
C ASN A 673 -25.26 16.28 18.74
N GLU A 674 -24.47 16.53 17.69
CA GLU A 674 -24.94 16.39 16.32
C GLU A 674 -25.31 14.93 15.99
N ILE A 675 -24.51 13.95 16.43
CA ILE A 675 -24.86 12.54 16.25
C ILE A 675 -26.17 12.19 16.97
N SER A 676 -26.45 12.78 18.14
CA SER A 676 -27.70 12.54 18.87
C SER A 676 -28.95 13.14 18.19
N GLN A 677 -28.77 14.18 17.39
CA GLN A 677 -29.84 14.88 16.67
C GLN A 677 -30.04 14.38 15.23
N LEU A 678 -29.14 13.53 14.75
CA LEU A 678 -29.15 13.05 13.38
C LEU A 678 -30.38 12.21 13.08
N ASN A 679 -31.12 12.55 12.01
CA ASN A 679 -32.27 11.75 11.60
C ASN A 679 -31.82 10.41 10.99
N HIS A 680 -32.13 9.32 11.70
CA HIS A 680 -31.84 7.94 11.30
C HIS A 680 -32.95 7.29 10.45
N GLU A 681 -33.99 8.04 10.08
CA GLU A 681 -35.05 7.54 9.21
C GLU A 681 -34.57 7.28 7.77
N SER A 682 -35.36 6.45 7.11
CA SER A 682 -35.15 6.05 5.73
C SER A 682 -35.34 7.23 4.78
N GLU A 683 -34.36 7.44 3.91
CA GLU A 683 -34.44 8.49 2.91
C GLU A 683 -35.07 7.93 1.63
N HIS A 684 -35.96 8.70 1.02
CA HIS A 684 -36.55 8.35 -0.26
C HIS A 684 -35.96 9.26 -1.33
N THR A 685 -35.34 8.66 -2.34
CA THR A 685 -34.86 9.41 -3.52
C THR A 685 -35.30 8.73 -4.81
N THR A 686 -35.06 9.39 -5.94
CA THR A 686 -35.40 8.83 -7.24
C THR A 686 -34.56 7.57 -7.49
N PRO A 687 -35.15 6.47 -7.98
CA PRO A 687 -34.47 5.19 -8.18
C PRO A 687 -33.12 5.28 -8.91
N LEU A 688 -33.05 6.09 -9.96
CA LEU A 688 -31.84 6.30 -10.74
C LEU A 688 -30.68 6.87 -9.90
N ARG A 689 -30.97 7.73 -8.92
CA ARG A 689 -29.97 8.30 -8.01
C ARG A 689 -29.38 7.29 -7.04
N TYR A 690 -29.91 6.08 -6.93
CA TYR A 690 -29.21 5.02 -6.19
C TYR A 690 -28.06 4.44 -7.01
N ILE A 691 -28.18 4.39 -8.34
CA ILE A 691 -27.28 3.60 -9.20
C ILE A 691 -26.38 4.46 -10.10
N SER A 692 -26.84 5.63 -10.58
CA SER A 692 -26.08 6.47 -11.54
C SER A 692 -26.10 8.00 -11.23
N LYS A 693 -24.90 8.60 -11.11
CA LYS A 693 -24.46 10.05 -11.11
C LYS A 693 -25.21 11.09 -10.22
N ASN A 694 -24.65 12.23 -9.77
CA ASN A 694 -23.37 12.98 -9.91
C ASN A 694 -22.76 13.23 -8.50
N GLY A 695 -21.44 13.10 -8.32
CA GLY A 695 -20.72 13.43 -7.06
C GLY A 695 -20.61 12.30 -6.03
N GLU A 696 -21.11 11.10 -6.35
CA GLU A 696 -21.00 9.87 -5.56
C GLU A 696 -20.54 8.71 -6.43
N GLU A 697 -19.93 7.69 -5.82
CA GLU A 697 -19.52 6.44 -6.46
C GLU A 697 -20.76 5.72 -7.02
N ASP A 698 -20.78 5.46 -8.33
CA ASP A 698 -21.85 4.68 -8.99
C ASP A 698 -21.68 3.17 -8.76
N PHE A 699 -22.74 2.41 -9.01
CA PHE A 699 -22.75 0.98 -8.70
C PHE A 699 -21.78 0.18 -9.57
N PHE A 700 -21.62 0.56 -10.83
CA PHE A 700 -20.67 -0.07 -11.75
C PHE A 700 -19.23 0.09 -11.26
N ASN A 701 -18.83 1.31 -10.90
CA ASN A 701 -17.50 1.60 -10.36
C ASN A 701 -17.28 0.90 -9.03
N TYR A 702 -18.30 0.79 -8.17
CA TYR A 702 -18.20 0.00 -6.95
C TYR A 702 -17.87 -1.47 -7.22
N ILE A 703 -18.56 -2.11 -8.19
CA ILE A 703 -18.29 -3.51 -8.57
C ILE A 703 -16.90 -3.65 -9.20
N ARG A 704 -16.56 -2.75 -10.12
CA ARG A 704 -15.28 -2.73 -10.79
C ARG A 704 -14.12 -2.64 -9.80
N GLU A 705 -14.22 -1.75 -8.82
CA GLU A 705 -13.15 -1.51 -7.86
C GLU A 705 -13.05 -2.60 -6.76
N ASN A 706 -14.18 -3.16 -6.32
CA ASN A 706 -14.20 -4.06 -5.16
C ASN A 706 -14.30 -5.56 -5.52
N GLU A 707 -14.82 -5.92 -6.70
CA GLU A 707 -15.14 -7.31 -7.05
C GLU A 707 -14.43 -7.80 -8.32
N LEU A 708 -14.33 -6.97 -9.37
CA LEU A 708 -13.67 -7.37 -10.63
C LEU A 708 -12.15 -7.36 -10.56
N LYS A 709 -11.58 -6.51 -9.70
CA LYS A 709 -10.14 -6.48 -9.43
C LYS A 709 -9.76 -7.65 -8.54
N TYR A 710 -9.02 -8.62 -9.08
CA TYR A 710 -8.73 -9.88 -8.38
C TYR A 710 -7.97 -9.69 -7.05
N PHE A 711 -7.02 -8.76 -6.95
CA PHE A 711 -6.30 -8.42 -5.71
C PHE A 711 -6.90 -7.27 -4.93
N SER A 712 -8.12 -6.79 -5.25
CA SER A 712 -8.77 -5.73 -4.50
C SER A 712 -8.85 -6.01 -2.99
N PRO A 713 -8.99 -7.26 -2.51
CA PRO A 713 -9.06 -7.53 -1.07
C PRO A 713 -7.70 -7.50 -0.38
N LEU A 714 -6.59 -7.58 -1.13
CA LEU A 714 -5.25 -7.72 -0.58
C LEU A 714 -4.65 -6.36 -0.20
N ILE A 715 -3.69 -6.41 0.74
CA ILE A 715 -2.84 -5.29 1.12
C ILE A 715 -1.38 -5.72 1.05
N PRO A 716 -0.51 -4.94 0.38
CA PRO A 716 0.91 -5.24 0.29
C PRO A 716 1.65 -4.62 1.47
N ILE A 717 2.09 -5.46 2.40
CA ILE A 717 2.99 -5.07 3.49
C ILE A 717 4.41 -5.44 3.06
N PRO A 718 5.37 -4.50 2.96
CA PRO A 718 6.75 -4.83 2.70
C PRO A 718 7.24 -5.83 3.74
N LYS A 719 8.01 -6.82 3.32
CA LYS A 719 8.66 -7.80 4.17
C LYS A 719 10.18 -7.61 4.14
N THR A 720 10.73 -7.37 2.97
CA THR A 720 12.16 -7.12 2.81
C THR A 720 12.39 -6.17 1.65
N LEU A 721 13.22 -5.15 1.87
CA LEU A 721 13.73 -4.24 0.85
C LEU A 721 15.26 -4.33 0.86
N ILE A 722 15.84 -4.64 -0.30
CA ILE A 722 17.28 -4.71 -0.51
C ILE A 722 17.67 -3.61 -1.48
N LEU A 723 18.60 -2.77 -1.03
CA LEU A 723 19.18 -1.68 -1.78
C LEU A 723 20.64 -2.00 -2.09
N LYS A 724 21.09 -1.71 -3.30
CA LYS A 724 22.49 -1.84 -3.70
C LYS A 724 23.15 -0.47 -3.72
N THR A 725 24.23 -0.30 -2.96
CA THR A 725 24.95 0.98 -2.88
C THR A 725 25.74 1.27 -4.15
N ASN A 726 25.67 2.51 -4.63
CA ASN A 726 26.41 2.96 -5.80
C ASN A 726 27.83 3.40 -5.41
N LEU A 727 28.75 2.43 -5.39
CA LEU A 727 30.17 2.68 -5.12
C LEU A 727 30.89 3.29 -6.34
N ASN A 728 31.68 4.33 -6.10
CA ASN A 728 32.56 4.91 -7.10
C ASN A 728 33.81 4.03 -7.35
N ASN A 729 34.65 4.38 -8.33
CA ASN A 729 35.80 3.56 -8.71
C ASN A 729 36.86 3.42 -7.61
N GLU A 730 37.03 4.43 -6.76
CA GLU A 730 37.98 4.40 -5.62
C GLU A 730 37.41 3.56 -4.48
N GLU A 731 36.13 3.75 -4.15
CA GLU A 731 35.40 2.99 -3.15
C GLU A 731 35.36 1.50 -3.50
N LYS A 732 35.15 1.14 -4.77
CA LYS A 732 35.19 -0.27 -5.22
C LYS A 732 36.49 -0.99 -4.89
N GLN A 733 37.60 -0.28 -4.72
CA GLN A 733 38.88 -0.90 -4.31
C GLN A 733 38.89 -1.29 -2.83
N GLN A 734 38.09 -0.62 -2.01
CA GLN A 734 37.94 -0.87 -0.57
C GLN A 734 37.02 -2.06 -0.25
N PHE A 735 36.22 -2.51 -1.23
CA PHE A 735 35.28 -3.62 -1.07
C PHE A 735 35.69 -4.86 -1.89
N LYS A 736 35.37 -6.05 -1.38
CA LYS A 736 35.54 -7.34 -2.07
C LYS A 736 34.36 -7.67 -2.98
N GLY A 737 33.21 -7.02 -2.75
CA GLY A 737 31.96 -7.23 -3.48
C GLY A 737 31.03 -6.02 -3.36
N ASP A 738 29.76 -6.21 -3.73
CA ASP A 738 28.74 -5.17 -3.65
C ASP A 738 28.23 -4.96 -2.21
N LEU A 739 28.06 -3.70 -1.81
CA LEU A 739 27.43 -3.31 -0.55
C LEU A 739 25.91 -3.28 -0.70
N TYR A 740 25.24 -4.01 0.18
CA TYR A 740 23.79 -4.11 0.25
C TYR A 740 23.27 -3.60 1.59
N GLN A 741 22.28 -2.73 1.51
CA GLN A 741 21.50 -2.25 2.65
C GLN A 741 20.16 -2.99 2.65
N VAL A 742 19.83 -3.66 3.75
CA VAL A 742 18.65 -4.50 3.90
C VAL A 742 17.74 -3.94 4.98
N LEU A 743 16.51 -3.62 4.58
CA LEU A 743 15.43 -3.17 5.44
C LEU A 743 14.45 -4.34 5.62
N GLU A 744 14.45 -4.97 6.80
CA GLU A 744 13.56 -6.08 7.14
C GLU A 744 12.36 -5.56 7.95
N PHE A 745 11.16 -5.84 7.44
CA PHE A 745 9.90 -5.36 7.99
C PHE A 745 9.22 -6.50 8.73
N ASN A 746 9.02 -6.34 10.04
CA ASN A 746 8.40 -7.32 10.92
C ASN A 746 7.11 -6.76 11.48
N LEU A 747 5.97 -7.28 11.01
CA LEU A 747 4.66 -6.95 11.54
C LEU A 747 4.38 -7.78 12.80
N MET A 748 4.12 -7.11 13.93
CA MET A 748 3.76 -7.73 15.21
C MET A 748 2.30 -7.42 15.56
N GLY A 749 1.45 -8.43 15.57
CA GLY A 749 0.00 -8.23 15.75
C GLY A 749 -0.63 -7.54 14.54
N GLU A 750 -1.67 -6.74 14.77
CA GLU A 750 -2.44 -6.11 13.67
C GLU A 750 -1.85 -4.77 13.20
N ASN A 751 -1.28 -3.96 14.11
CA ASN A 751 -0.94 -2.55 13.81
C ASN A 751 0.52 -2.16 14.09
N LYS A 752 1.37 -3.02 14.67
CA LYS A 752 2.74 -2.63 15.05
C LYS A 752 3.77 -3.12 14.03
N LEU A 753 4.57 -2.20 13.50
CA LEU A 753 5.68 -2.49 12.59
C LEU A 753 7.01 -2.30 13.31
N ILE A 754 7.90 -3.28 13.16
CA ILE A 754 9.31 -3.18 13.53
C ILE A 754 10.15 -3.28 12.27
N LEU A 755 10.93 -2.25 12.00
CA LEU A 755 11.87 -2.20 10.89
C LEU A 755 13.28 -2.41 11.43
N ASN A 756 13.96 -3.45 10.95
CA ASN A 756 15.38 -3.68 11.22
C ASN A 756 16.20 -3.18 10.02
N VAL A 757 17.25 -2.41 10.29
CA VAL A 757 18.18 -1.92 9.28
C VAL A 757 19.50 -2.68 9.43
N GLN A 758 19.91 -3.34 8.34
CA GLN A 758 21.03 -4.27 8.32
C GLN A 758 21.88 -4.06 7.07
N ASP A 759 23.15 -4.44 7.12
CA ASP A 759 24.00 -4.51 5.94
C ASP A 759 25.02 -5.64 5.98
N ASN A 760 25.65 -5.87 4.84
CA ASN A 760 26.71 -6.88 4.67
C ASN A 760 28.12 -6.30 4.84
N PHE A 761 28.28 -5.08 5.36
CA PHE A 761 29.54 -4.32 5.31
C PHE A 761 30.74 -5.11 5.86
N LYS A 762 30.55 -5.82 6.97
CA LYS A 762 31.57 -6.64 7.65
C LYS A 762 32.27 -7.62 6.72
N GLU A 763 31.50 -8.27 5.84
CA GLU A 763 31.96 -9.39 5.03
C GLU A 763 32.72 -8.91 3.79
N ILE A 764 32.27 -7.78 3.24
CA ILE A 764 32.78 -7.25 1.97
C ILE A 764 33.87 -6.19 2.16
N PHE A 765 33.95 -5.51 3.30
CA PHE A 765 34.94 -4.46 3.51
C PHE A 765 36.35 -5.06 3.68
N ARG A 766 37.35 -4.51 2.99
CA ARG A 766 38.74 -5.03 3.01
C ARG A 766 39.48 -4.52 4.23
N GLU A 767 39.63 -5.40 5.23
CA GLU A 767 40.31 -5.06 6.48
C GLU A 767 41.82 -4.75 6.38
N TRP A 768 42.51 -5.02 5.27
CA TRP A 768 43.97 -4.85 5.12
C TRP A 768 44.40 -3.41 4.78
N ILE A 769 43.44 -2.47 4.69
CA ILE A 769 43.70 -1.02 4.79
C ILE A 769 43.89 -0.61 6.28
N LYS A 770 43.74 -1.52 7.25
CA LYS A 770 43.97 -1.23 8.68
C LYS A 770 45.45 -0.90 9.02
N GLU A 771 46.42 -1.32 8.20
CA GLU A 771 47.87 -1.15 8.43
C GLU A 771 48.56 -0.05 7.59
N LEU A 772 47.82 0.62 6.70
CA LEU A 772 48.22 1.89 6.07
C LEU A 772 47.57 3.08 6.79
#